data_AF-A0A0C9LZ75-F1
#
_entry.id   AF-A0A0C9LZ75-F1
#
_cell.length_a   1.000
_cell.length_b   1.000
_cell.length_c   1.000
_cell.angle_alpha   90.00
_cell.angle_beta   90.00
_cell.angle_gamma   90.00
#
_symmetry.space_group_name_H-M   'P 1'
#
loop_
_entity.id
_entity.type
_entity.pdbx_description
1 polymer ?
#
loop_
_entity_poly.entity_id
_entity_poly.type
_entity_poly.pdbx_seq_one_letter_code
_entity_poly.pdbx_strand_id
1 'polypeptide(L)'
;MDEDERLLASEEGKKLSSKERRQLRNKVSARAFRSRRKDRKYRLDRGERTLSRAYPDSAAPPIFHALYRGPFQGSGFHCFSRPACTKSAPSEPTSPVHYARPTPASPPHLAAFLSRLTRSTTLRPQQAPFPTLSQLQYRGFTACTIARLHIRERPIDALDVIPGENNLLPAFSKPVWSRVDKFGISVVPMKAYFQFLTTPTSDTNGTALLLHFDQKRYVFGNLTEGTQRAFVQQGLKAQKVSEIFISGRTEWKNVGGLLGFVLTLADTTSEAASSAAELLRTKIAKARDERAREKAAQALERMKQEQNRANLTIFGPANLNYVLATARKFIFRTSIPLVAKEIPRLFESRPSDELGPAVYAYQDANIRVWALAVPPVSESPSTVQSKTGRKRSHEDMIGIEGAATQTSNSSHDVATNVVRQMFSSDWRIDRLMECSINEVKLPAKVFTRDPETKELKQYMGPFPSQDNPVPDIRVLVRSPWPGAVMAPRLPRPTPSQESISYIVKTWPQRGKFDPRKALAFGLTDKNQYGQLTQGIALQNDKGETITPEMVLGPDREGTAFIVADLPSAEYVAPFLKLQAAVPESTMSNISAYVWILGPQVAENADLVHFMQSTKSVQHIMTAPDACPDRLSFDSAAGATAKLAAVDPVRYKVPVVRETAKSSIQSELAIIADRGLTLNLEPNFKLSTGEINPPMDYAPVLDELSAEVRLASKTALEEVEKDRVTLDAWARKVEQPDAEIITLGTGSALPSKYRNVSGTLVKVPGWGNILLDAGENTVGQMKRVFSEEEYLAVLRGLRTIWISHLHADHHLGTASVIKEWYKAVHDQQTCGLLDPVSSDVDISALIGAKDRLTVMSDSAMLHWLWEYSQVEDIGFSWVNPVCVTPAALKHSINTRLHWFNPQLSDASPGNKVHLDQQVTTVITPETLGFKDIQAVFVRHCNGALGMALTLPSDFKVSYSGDCRPSLDLAEIGHGSTVCIHEATFDDELRSDARAKNHSTTAEALSVATKMQAKAVVLTHFSQRYAKVPVLEYTDEDDDAAAEELLAGEDTPGDVDMAGAGGDGPSGAGQGNAEDGSGGKSTFRLKSDSNMKVCVAFDYMRVKVGEIAHMEKFVPALLALYDGGDDGGKANDKQRGINSARQVRKKKLQTEQNSMVLLHHLPRETREIKTRLLIHDLPQIRLREHRQRIPRHFPTSDPRRHAPDIVRHSSESPLCDALQRLARLER
;
A
#
# COMPACT_ATOMS: atom_id res chain seq x y z
N MET A 1 -26.83 -46.26 -34.73
CA MET A 1 -26.84 -44.89 -35.28
C MET A 1 -27.94 -44.12 -34.61
N ASP A 2 -27.59 -42.95 -34.09
CA ASP A 2 -28.50 -41.97 -33.50
C ASP A 2 -29.42 -41.36 -34.58
N GLU A 3 -30.50 -40.67 -34.19
CA GLU A 3 -31.37 -39.98 -35.16
C GLU A 3 -30.62 -38.83 -35.85
N ASP A 4 -29.82 -38.07 -35.12
CA ASP A 4 -28.94 -37.04 -35.68
C ASP A 4 -27.92 -37.63 -36.70
N GLU A 5 -27.46 -38.87 -36.49
CA GLU A 5 -26.54 -39.56 -37.42
C GLU A 5 -27.26 -40.05 -38.67
N ARG A 6 -28.46 -40.65 -38.51
CA ARG A 6 -29.32 -41.06 -39.62
C ARG A 6 -29.69 -39.87 -40.48
N LEU A 7 -30.13 -38.77 -39.87
CA LEU A 7 -30.44 -37.53 -40.56
C LEU A 7 -29.22 -36.97 -41.30
N LEU A 8 -28.05 -36.89 -40.64
CA LEU A 8 -26.83 -36.36 -41.27
C LEU A 8 -26.37 -37.16 -42.51
N ALA A 9 -26.63 -38.46 -42.52
CA ALA A 9 -26.33 -39.39 -43.61
C ALA A 9 -27.41 -39.42 -44.72
N SER A 10 -28.66 -39.06 -44.41
CA SER A 10 -29.79 -39.13 -45.35
C SER A 10 -29.73 -38.08 -46.46
N GLU A 11 -30.58 -38.25 -47.48
CA GLU A 11 -30.79 -37.24 -48.53
C GLU A 11 -31.39 -35.93 -48.00
N GLU A 12 -32.06 -35.96 -46.84
CA GLU A 12 -32.60 -34.76 -46.20
C GLU A 12 -31.50 -33.99 -45.48
N GLY A 13 -30.63 -34.68 -44.74
CA GLY A 13 -29.43 -34.05 -44.17
C GLY A 13 -28.43 -33.56 -45.21
N LYS A 14 -28.51 -34.05 -46.46
CA LYS A 14 -27.77 -33.48 -47.61
C LYS A 14 -28.37 -32.16 -48.12
N LYS A 15 -29.66 -31.89 -47.90
CA LYS A 15 -30.37 -30.65 -48.30
C LYS A 15 -30.26 -29.52 -47.26
N LEU A 16 -29.93 -29.83 -46.00
CA LEU A 16 -29.65 -28.84 -44.95
C LEU A 16 -28.55 -27.85 -45.39
N SER A 17 -28.65 -26.59 -44.97
CA SER A 17 -27.62 -25.59 -45.31
C SER A 17 -26.26 -25.95 -44.72
N SER A 18 -25.19 -25.40 -45.30
CA SER A 18 -23.81 -25.63 -44.81
C SER A 18 -23.60 -25.21 -43.34
N LYS A 19 -24.43 -24.30 -42.82
CA LYS A 19 -24.40 -23.88 -41.41
C LYS A 19 -25.05 -24.94 -40.51
N GLU A 20 -26.28 -25.35 -40.82
CA GLU A 20 -27.05 -26.34 -40.06
C GLU A 20 -26.38 -27.72 -40.11
N ARG A 21 -25.96 -28.16 -41.30
CA ARG A 21 -25.27 -29.46 -41.47
C ARG A 21 -23.94 -29.51 -40.73
N ARG A 22 -23.26 -28.36 -40.57
CA ARG A 22 -22.07 -28.23 -39.71
C ARG A 22 -22.41 -28.26 -38.23
N GLN A 23 -23.51 -27.64 -37.79
CA GLN A 23 -23.99 -27.76 -36.41
C GLN A 23 -24.38 -29.20 -36.08
N LEU A 24 -25.07 -29.91 -36.98
CA LEU A 24 -25.43 -31.33 -36.83
C LEU A 24 -24.18 -32.23 -36.77
N ARG A 25 -23.18 -32.01 -37.65
CA ARG A 25 -21.86 -32.67 -37.54
C ARG A 25 -21.19 -32.43 -36.19
N ASN A 26 -21.22 -31.21 -35.68
CA ASN A 26 -20.62 -30.88 -34.38
C ASN A 26 -21.36 -31.59 -33.22
N LYS A 27 -22.70 -31.63 -33.26
CA LYS A 27 -23.57 -32.30 -32.26
C LYS A 27 -23.26 -33.80 -32.19
N VAL A 28 -23.27 -34.49 -33.34
CA VAL A 28 -22.85 -35.89 -33.48
C VAL A 28 -21.42 -36.12 -32.98
N SER A 29 -20.45 -35.31 -33.43
CA SER A 29 -19.04 -35.48 -33.04
C SER A 29 -18.82 -35.32 -31.54
N ALA A 30 -19.51 -34.35 -30.91
CA ALA A 30 -19.43 -34.10 -29.48
C ALA A 30 -20.05 -35.25 -28.68
N ARG A 31 -21.19 -35.82 -29.10
CA ARG A 31 -21.82 -36.99 -28.47
C ARG A 31 -20.90 -38.22 -28.57
N ALA A 32 -20.31 -38.47 -29.73
CA ALA A 32 -19.32 -39.55 -29.93
C ALA A 32 -18.01 -39.34 -29.15
N PHE A 33 -17.61 -38.09 -28.86
CA PHE A 33 -16.47 -37.80 -27.97
C PHE A 33 -16.82 -38.04 -26.49
N ARG A 34 -17.99 -37.56 -26.03
CA ARG A 34 -18.49 -37.81 -24.65
C ARG A 34 -18.61 -39.31 -24.38
N SER A 35 -19.18 -40.08 -25.31
CA SER A 35 -19.28 -41.54 -25.20
C SER A 35 -17.91 -42.19 -24.97
N ARG A 36 -16.92 -41.92 -25.83
CA ARG A 36 -15.56 -42.47 -25.70
C ARG A 36 -14.83 -42.00 -24.44
N ARG A 37 -15.11 -40.78 -23.93
CA ARG A 37 -14.58 -40.31 -22.63
C ARG A 37 -15.23 -41.03 -21.45
N LYS A 38 -16.54 -41.32 -21.50
CA LYS A 38 -17.25 -42.10 -20.46
C LYS A 38 -16.76 -43.55 -20.43
N ASP A 39 -16.61 -44.17 -21.60
CA ASP A 39 -16.06 -45.52 -21.78
C ASP A 39 -14.61 -45.62 -21.26
N ARG A 40 -13.76 -44.65 -21.62
CA ARG A 40 -12.38 -44.56 -21.09
C ARG A 40 -12.33 -44.36 -19.58
N LYS A 41 -13.24 -43.58 -18.99
CA LYS A 41 -13.33 -43.44 -17.52
C LYS A 41 -13.74 -44.77 -16.88
N TYR A 42 -14.79 -45.41 -17.39
CA TYR A 42 -15.31 -46.66 -16.83
C TYR A 42 -14.30 -47.83 -16.85
N ARG A 43 -13.35 -47.82 -17.79
CA ARG A 43 -12.23 -48.79 -17.84
C ARG A 43 -11.06 -48.41 -16.92
N LEU A 44 -10.79 -47.11 -16.72
CA LEU A 44 -9.85 -46.63 -15.71
C LEU A 44 -10.33 -46.92 -14.29
N ASP A 45 -11.61 -46.66 -14.00
CA ASP A 45 -12.25 -46.91 -12.70
C ASP A 45 -12.29 -48.42 -12.34
N ARG A 46 -12.12 -49.32 -13.33
CA ARG A 46 -11.94 -50.78 -13.16
C ARG A 46 -10.48 -51.24 -13.10
N GLY A 47 -9.51 -50.34 -13.23
CA GLY A 47 -8.07 -50.68 -13.24
C GLY A 47 -7.58 -51.37 -14.52
N GLU A 48 -8.35 -51.40 -15.61
CA GLU A 48 -7.93 -52.02 -16.88
C GLU A 48 -6.82 -51.19 -17.56
N ARG A 49 -5.55 -51.52 -17.27
CA ARG A 49 -4.39 -50.94 -17.98
C ARG A 49 -4.38 -51.38 -19.45
N THR A 50 -4.81 -50.50 -20.35
CA THR A 50 -4.71 -50.74 -21.80
C THR A 50 -3.25 -50.67 -22.27
N LEU A 51 -2.62 -51.84 -22.43
CA LEU A 51 -1.30 -51.99 -23.05
C LEU A 51 -1.30 -51.48 -24.51
N SER A 52 -0.39 -50.57 -24.84
CA SER A 52 -0.20 -50.09 -26.20
C SER A 52 0.81 -50.96 -26.97
N ARG A 53 0.29 -51.99 -27.66
CA ARG A 53 0.84 -52.60 -28.89
C ARG A 53 2.32 -53.04 -28.86
N ALA A 54 2.55 -54.33 -28.70
CA ALA A 54 3.86 -54.95 -28.83
C ALA A 54 4.38 -55.05 -30.29
N TYR A 55 5.70 -55.18 -30.43
CA TYR A 55 6.35 -56.03 -31.43
C TYR A 55 6.78 -57.34 -30.74
N PRO A 56 6.87 -58.48 -31.45
CA PRO A 56 7.13 -59.78 -30.85
C PRO A 56 8.63 -60.07 -30.69
N ASP A 57 9.01 -60.91 -29.70
CA ASP A 57 9.32 -62.32 -29.97
C ASP A 57 9.62 -63.18 -28.73
N SER A 58 9.40 -64.49 -28.90
CA SER A 58 9.94 -65.64 -28.11
C SER A 58 9.43 -65.96 -26.68
N ALA A 59 9.25 -67.27 -26.49
CA ALA A 59 9.36 -68.09 -25.26
C ALA A 59 8.44 -67.87 -24.03
N ALA A 60 7.73 -68.95 -23.70
CA ALA A 60 7.16 -69.29 -22.38
C ALA A 60 8.09 -70.35 -21.69
N PRO A 61 7.81 -70.99 -20.52
CA PRO A 61 6.53 -71.12 -19.81
C PRO A 61 6.69 -70.98 -18.24
N PRO A 62 6.00 -71.70 -17.30
CA PRO A 62 5.47 -71.08 -16.07
C PRO A 62 5.88 -71.79 -14.75
N ILE A 63 5.25 -71.46 -13.60
CA ILE A 63 5.02 -72.23 -12.33
C ILE A 63 4.79 -71.24 -11.15
N PHE A 64 4.04 -71.50 -10.05
CA PHE A 64 2.77 -72.20 -9.78
C PHE A 64 2.39 -71.97 -8.29
N HIS A 65 1.10 -71.79 -7.92
CA HIS A 65 0.51 -71.90 -6.54
C HIS A 65 1.03 -70.93 -5.42
N ALA A 66 0.20 -70.21 -4.64
CA ALA A 66 -0.75 -70.63 -3.57
C ALA A 66 -0.05 -70.83 -2.18
N LEU A 67 -0.66 -70.68 -0.98
CA LEU A 67 -2.03 -70.30 -0.55
C LEU A 67 -2.04 -69.99 0.98
N TYR A 68 -3.23 -69.67 1.51
CA TYR A 68 -3.72 -69.92 2.89
C TYR A 68 -3.53 -68.91 4.06
N ARG A 69 -4.63 -68.84 4.82
CA ARG A 69 -5.06 -68.04 5.99
C ARG A 69 -4.24 -68.23 7.27
N GLY A 70 -4.43 -67.33 8.25
CA GLY A 70 -4.57 -67.74 9.67
C GLY A 70 -4.17 -66.69 10.73
N PRO A 71 -5.07 -66.26 11.64
CA PRO A 71 -4.74 -65.38 12.77
C PRO A 71 -4.64 -66.13 14.12
N PHE A 72 -4.07 -65.50 15.15
CA PHE A 72 -4.15 -65.96 16.54
C PHE A 72 -4.19 -64.79 17.55
N GLN A 73 -4.75 -65.06 18.74
CA GLN A 73 -4.80 -64.15 19.90
C GLN A 73 -3.84 -64.62 21.00
N GLY A 74 -3.54 -63.75 21.99
CA GLY A 74 -3.65 -64.18 23.39
C GLY A 74 -2.59 -63.73 24.40
N SER A 75 -3.08 -63.53 25.64
CA SER A 75 -2.36 -63.51 26.93
C SER A 75 -1.50 -62.28 27.30
N GLY A 76 -1.31 -62.13 28.62
CA GLY A 76 -0.50 -61.12 29.31
C GLY A 76 -0.21 -61.60 30.74
N PHE A 77 0.48 -60.80 31.57
CA PHE A 77 0.92 -61.20 32.92
C PHE A 77 0.75 -60.11 34.00
N HIS A 78 1.01 -60.48 35.25
CA HIS A 78 0.70 -59.73 36.48
C HIS A 78 1.90 -59.76 37.45
N CYS A 79 1.99 -58.77 38.38
CA CYS A 79 2.37 -58.89 39.81
C CYS A 79 3.28 -57.76 40.38
N PHE A 80 2.78 -57.08 41.45
CA PHE A 80 3.47 -56.51 42.65
C PHE A 80 4.68 -55.54 42.48
N SER A 81 5.07 -54.67 43.45
CA SER A 81 4.77 -54.53 44.90
C SER A 81 4.77 -53.04 45.41
N ARG A 82 4.63 -52.83 46.74
CA ARG A 82 4.64 -51.53 47.49
C ARG A 82 5.47 -51.70 48.80
N PRO A 83 6.16 -50.68 49.37
CA PRO A 83 5.61 -49.73 50.38
C PRO A 83 6.17 -48.26 50.23
N ALA A 84 5.71 -47.13 50.82
CA ALA A 84 5.08 -46.68 52.10
C ALA A 84 6.08 -46.49 53.29
N CYS A 85 6.09 -45.44 54.14
CA CYS A 85 5.26 -44.22 54.38
C CYS A 85 6.14 -42.92 54.33
N THR A 86 6.03 -41.74 55.02
CA THR A 86 5.25 -41.08 56.12
C THR A 86 4.67 -39.71 55.63
N LYS A 87 4.02 -38.74 56.34
CA LYS A 87 3.90 -38.11 57.70
C LYS A 87 5.09 -37.21 58.14
N SER A 88 4.92 -35.98 58.66
CA SER A 88 3.79 -35.33 59.42
C SER A 88 3.60 -33.80 59.19
N ALA A 89 2.63 -33.17 59.89
CA ALA A 89 2.33 -31.72 59.99
C ALA A 89 2.09 -31.34 61.49
N PRO A 90 1.37 -30.26 61.92
CA PRO A 90 1.27 -28.84 61.52
C PRO A 90 1.49 -27.84 62.70
N SER A 91 1.45 -26.50 62.50
CA SER A 91 1.02 -25.52 63.56
C SER A 91 0.82 -24.05 63.10
N GLU A 92 -0.26 -23.44 63.56
CA GLU A 92 -0.44 -22.01 63.91
C GLU A 92 -0.87 -21.95 65.42
N PRO A 93 -1.31 -20.83 66.04
CA PRO A 93 -1.13 -19.39 65.78
C PRO A 93 -0.58 -18.63 67.04
N THR A 94 -0.41 -17.29 67.00
CA THR A 94 -0.89 -16.31 68.04
C THR A 94 -0.33 -14.87 67.91
N SER A 95 -1.14 -13.89 68.34
CA SER A 95 -0.83 -12.47 68.68
C SER A 95 -0.89 -12.29 70.22
N PRO A 96 -0.66 -11.12 70.91
CA PRO A 96 -0.77 -9.71 70.44
C PRO A 96 0.07 -8.56 71.16
N VAL A 97 -0.19 -7.30 70.75
CA VAL A 97 -0.33 -6.04 71.58
C VAL A 97 0.88 -5.27 72.22
N HIS A 98 0.95 -3.96 71.88
CA HIS A 98 1.53 -2.75 72.56
C HIS A 98 3.01 -2.78 73.08
N TYR A 99 3.77 -1.67 73.30
CA TYR A 99 3.55 -0.19 73.35
C TYR A 99 4.93 0.54 73.11
N ALA A 100 5.22 1.87 73.16
CA ALA A 100 4.49 3.13 73.38
C ALA A 100 5.15 4.36 72.65
N ARG A 101 5.78 5.31 73.36
CA ARG A 101 6.35 6.62 72.92
C ARG A 101 7.29 7.19 74.02
N PRO A 102 8.23 8.14 73.75
CA PRO A 102 7.92 9.59 73.78
C PRO A 102 8.72 10.50 72.81
N THR A 103 8.48 11.81 72.91
CA THR A 103 8.92 12.96 72.08
C THR A 103 9.49 14.09 73.00
N PRO A 104 9.68 15.38 72.63
CA PRO A 104 10.11 16.08 71.38
C PRO A 104 11.28 17.09 71.62
N ALA A 105 11.62 17.93 70.63
CA ALA A 105 12.33 19.22 70.79
C ALA A 105 11.85 20.28 69.74
N SER A 106 12.24 21.56 69.88
CA SER A 106 11.47 22.73 69.40
C SER A 106 12.19 23.70 68.42
N PRO A 107 11.48 24.61 67.71
CA PRO A 107 12.01 25.63 66.75
C PRO A 107 12.16 27.03 67.45
N PRO A 108 12.05 28.25 66.84
CA PRO A 108 11.99 28.74 65.43
C PRO A 108 12.84 30.04 65.13
N HIS A 109 12.77 30.63 63.90
CA HIS A 109 12.44 32.07 63.59
C HIS A 109 12.92 32.64 62.22
N LEU A 110 12.45 33.86 61.89
CA LEU A 110 12.64 34.67 60.67
C LEU A 110 13.67 35.81 60.88
N ALA A 111 14.20 36.39 59.78
CA ALA A 111 14.07 37.83 59.40
C ALA A 111 15.31 38.52 58.75
N ALA A 112 15.13 38.94 57.49
CA ALA A 112 15.37 40.28 56.90
C ALA A 112 16.70 41.10 57.01
N PHE A 113 17.00 41.74 55.86
CA PHE A 113 17.56 43.11 55.65
C PHE A 113 19.06 43.38 55.36
N LEU A 114 19.32 44.58 54.81
CA LEU A 114 20.40 44.96 53.87
C LEU A 114 21.57 45.78 54.46
N SER A 115 22.82 45.51 54.04
CA SER A 115 23.89 46.51 53.73
C SER A 115 25.15 45.78 53.20
N ARG A 116 25.85 46.11 52.10
CA ARG A 116 26.45 47.35 51.51
C ARG A 116 27.90 47.64 51.97
N LEU A 117 28.83 47.57 50.99
CA LEU A 117 30.14 48.27 50.89
C LEU A 117 31.27 47.75 51.83
N THR A 118 32.59 47.87 51.55
CA THR A 118 33.34 48.65 50.52
C THR A 118 34.75 48.07 50.22
N ARG A 119 35.40 48.57 49.13
CA ARG A 119 36.87 48.65 48.86
C ARG A 119 37.60 47.36 48.41
N SER A 120 38.61 47.37 47.52
CA SER A 120 39.24 48.36 46.58
C SER A 120 40.31 47.60 45.71
N THR A 121 41.12 48.09 44.72
CA THR A 121 41.48 49.42 44.15
C THR A 121 42.12 49.28 42.74
N THR A 122 41.83 50.17 41.77
CA THR A 122 42.72 50.66 40.65
C THR A 122 43.36 49.69 39.62
N LEU A 123 43.72 50.06 38.35
CA LEU A 123 43.75 51.34 37.61
C LEU A 123 43.58 51.14 36.06
N ARG A 124 43.51 52.25 35.29
CA ARG A 124 43.45 52.42 33.80
C ARG A 124 44.78 53.07 33.30
N PRO A 125 45.04 53.49 32.02
CA PRO A 125 44.25 53.54 30.75
C PRO A 125 44.97 52.76 29.58
N GLN A 126 44.94 52.99 28.24
CA GLN A 126 44.42 54.00 27.28
C GLN A 126 43.68 53.38 26.05
N GLN A 127 44.10 53.63 24.79
CA GLN A 127 43.30 53.46 23.55
C GLN A 127 44.16 53.16 22.28
N ALA A 128 43.66 52.27 21.40
CA ALA A 128 43.76 52.25 19.91
C ALA A 128 45.17 52.19 19.21
N PRO A 129 45.29 51.99 17.86
CA PRO A 129 44.34 51.55 16.83
C PRO A 129 44.87 50.37 15.94
N PHE A 130 44.28 50.20 14.73
CA PHE A 130 44.66 49.32 13.59
C PHE A 130 46.14 49.37 13.13
N PRO A 131 46.55 48.41 12.27
CA PRO A 131 46.92 48.80 10.90
C PRO A 131 46.22 47.99 9.78
N THR A 132 46.35 48.46 8.53
CA THR A 132 45.81 47.84 7.29
C THR A 132 46.86 47.83 6.16
N LEU A 133 46.67 46.94 5.18
CA LEU A 133 47.12 47.03 3.76
C LEU A 133 48.61 47.30 3.38
N SER A 134 49.26 46.33 2.73
CA SER A 134 50.06 46.46 1.47
C SER A 134 50.60 45.07 1.05
N GLN A 135 50.38 44.57 -0.18
CA GLN A 135 51.18 44.76 -1.42
C GLN A 135 52.68 44.42 -1.24
N LEU A 136 53.26 43.36 -1.84
CA LEU A 136 53.79 43.34 -3.23
C LEU A 136 54.35 41.95 -3.69
N GLN A 137 54.11 41.64 -4.98
CA GLN A 137 54.95 40.93 -5.99
C GLN A 137 55.94 39.78 -5.65
N TYR A 138 55.62 38.59 -6.16
CA TYR A 138 56.29 37.87 -7.29
C TYR A 138 57.83 37.80 -7.46
N ARG A 139 58.28 36.57 -7.84
CA ARG A 139 59.60 36.08 -8.37
C ARG A 139 60.53 35.47 -7.30
N GLY A 140 61.24 34.36 -7.53
CA GLY A 140 61.34 33.44 -8.68
C GLY A 140 61.90 32.06 -8.25
N PHE A 141 61.57 30.95 -8.92
CA PHE A 141 62.34 30.30 -10.01
C PHE A 141 63.67 29.58 -9.60
N THR A 142 63.64 28.22 -9.63
CA THR A 142 64.73 27.26 -10.00
C THR A 142 66.05 27.17 -9.18
N ALA A 143 66.81 26.05 -9.14
CA ALA A 143 66.55 24.61 -9.37
C ALA A 143 67.79 23.72 -9.07
N CYS A 144 67.58 22.42 -8.75
CA CYS A 144 68.52 21.26 -8.87
C CYS A 144 69.89 21.39 -8.14
N THR A 145 70.89 20.48 -8.20
CA THR A 145 71.17 19.16 -8.87
C THR A 145 72.05 18.32 -7.88
N ILE A 146 72.67 17.13 -8.05
CA ILE A 146 73.07 16.11 -9.07
C ILE A 146 72.90 14.71 -8.36
N ALA A 147 72.73 13.50 -8.92
CA ALA A 147 73.49 12.70 -9.90
C ALA A 147 72.63 11.50 -10.38
N ARG A 148 72.65 10.98 -11.63
CA ARG A 148 73.68 10.62 -12.66
C ARG A 148 74.20 9.17 -12.56
N LEU A 149 73.90 8.37 -13.59
CA LEU A 149 74.84 7.50 -14.34
C LEU A 149 74.19 7.01 -15.67
N HIS A 150 74.89 6.23 -16.50
CA HIS A 150 74.66 6.06 -17.96
C HIS A 150 74.97 4.59 -18.41
N ILE A 151 74.80 4.09 -19.65
CA ILE A 151 74.63 4.68 -21.01
C ILE A 151 74.10 3.64 -22.06
N ARG A 152 73.39 4.07 -23.15
CA ARG A 152 73.11 3.35 -24.44
C ARG A 152 72.30 2.00 -24.38
N GLU A 153 71.74 1.39 -25.44
CA GLU A 153 71.51 1.70 -26.88
C GLU A 153 70.16 1.05 -27.40
N ARG A 154 69.88 0.98 -28.72
CA ARG A 154 68.64 0.40 -29.35
C ARG A 154 68.93 -0.90 -30.15
N PRO A 155 68.01 -1.56 -30.93
CA PRO A 155 66.53 -1.71 -30.91
C PRO A 155 66.06 -3.22 -31.02
N ILE A 156 64.80 -3.47 -31.43
CA ILE A 156 64.24 -4.63 -32.22
C ILE A 156 63.19 -5.56 -31.55
N ASP A 157 62.01 -5.58 -32.20
CA ASP A 157 60.94 -6.59 -32.43
C ASP A 157 60.33 -7.56 -31.37
N ALA A 158 58.99 -7.43 -31.27
CA ALA A 158 57.94 -8.47 -31.39
C ALA A 158 57.48 -9.40 -30.24
N LEU A 159 56.15 -9.65 -30.29
CA LEU A 159 55.32 -10.74 -29.72
C LEU A 159 54.91 -10.72 -28.23
N ASP A 160 53.61 -10.43 -28.04
CA ASP A 160 52.60 -11.01 -27.14
C ASP A 160 52.90 -11.32 -25.65
N VAL A 161 52.17 -10.64 -24.76
CA VAL A 161 51.04 -11.22 -23.99
C VAL A 161 50.24 -10.10 -23.28
N ILE A 162 48.92 -10.28 -23.16
CA ILE A 162 47.96 -9.30 -22.60
C ILE A 162 47.88 -9.38 -21.07
N PRO A 163 47.94 -8.24 -20.34
CA PRO A 163 46.96 -8.02 -19.27
C PRO A 163 46.53 -6.55 -19.04
N GLY A 164 45.31 -6.36 -18.53
CA GLY A 164 44.97 -5.27 -17.61
C GLY A 164 44.29 -4.01 -18.19
N GLU A 165 42.99 -4.09 -18.50
CA GLU A 165 42.17 -2.88 -18.65
C GLU A 165 41.87 -2.24 -17.28
N ASN A 166 42.18 -0.96 -17.16
CA ASN A 166 41.56 -0.06 -16.18
C ASN A 166 41.55 1.37 -16.78
N ASN A 167 40.60 2.21 -16.38
CA ASN A 167 40.37 3.56 -16.92
C ASN A 167 39.93 3.64 -18.40
N LEU A 168 38.71 3.18 -18.69
CA LEU A 168 37.91 3.83 -19.75
C LEU A 168 37.04 4.94 -19.13
N LEU A 169 37.36 6.18 -19.48
CA LEU A 169 36.50 7.34 -19.23
C LEU A 169 35.12 7.07 -19.89
N PRO A 170 33.99 7.41 -19.25
CA PRO A 170 32.68 7.26 -19.88
C PRO A 170 32.62 8.18 -21.10
N ALA A 171 32.56 7.58 -22.29
CA ALA A 171 32.56 8.31 -23.55
C ALA A 171 31.37 9.27 -23.59
N PHE A 172 31.61 10.54 -23.92
CA PHE A 172 30.59 11.58 -24.05
C PHE A 172 29.47 11.13 -25.01
N SER A 173 28.35 10.68 -24.46
CA SER A 173 27.17 10.31 -25.23
C SER A 173 26.58 11.57 -25.86
N LYS A 174 26.83 11.76 -27.16
CA LYS A 174 26.18 12.82 -27.96
C LYS A 174 24.65 12.73 -27.76
N PRO A 175 23.93 13.86 -27.66
CA PRO A 175 22.49 13.84 -27.46
C PRO A 175 21.79 13.03 -28.55
N VAL A 176 21.00 12.04 -28.14
CA VAL A 176 20.46 10.99 -29.01
C VAL A 176 19.21 11.50 -29.74
N TRP A 177 19.44 12.31 -30.79
CA TRP A 177 18.40 12.82 -31.70
C TRP A 177 17.85 11.75 -32.66
N SER A 178 17.52 10.55 -32.16
CA SER A 178 17.06 9.41 -32.98
C SER A 178 15.60 9.01 -32.72
N ARG A 179 14.65 9.86 -33.17
CA ARG A 179 13.34 9.37 -33.63
C ARG A 179 13.31 9.40 -35.15
N VAL A 180 13.23 8.22 -35.76
CA VAL A 180 13.06 8.03 -37.21
C VAL A 180 11.58 7.79 -37.48
N ASP A 181 10.80 8.86 -37.51
CA ASP A 181 9.37 8.78 -37.77
C ASP A 181 9.09 8.63 -39.26
N LYS A 182 9.11 7.38 -39.74
CA LYS A 182 8.32 7.00 -40.91
C LYS A 182 6.83 7.06 -40.52
N PHE A 183 5.99 7.47 -41.49
CA PHE A 183 4.52 7.60 -41.42
C PHE A 183 3.94 8.85 -40.72
N GLY A 184 3.48 9.80 -41.54
CA GLY A 184 2.28 10.61 -41.25
C GLY A 184 2.38 11.63 -40.11
N ILE A 185 2.99 12.80 -40.38
CA ILE A 185 3.17 13.86 -39.40
C ILE A 185 1.83 14.37 -38.84
N SER A 186 1.62 14.08 -37.56
CA SER A 186 0.90 14.94 -36.62
C SER A 186 1.85 15.23 -35.47
N VAL A 187 2.55 16.37 -35.50
CA VAL A 187 3.36 16.82 -34.36
C VAL A 187 2.41 17.23 -33.24
N VAL A 188 2.04 16.26 -32.39
CA VAL A 188 1.49 16.57 -31.07
C VAL A 188 2.66 17.15 -30.28
N PRO A 189 2.59 18.41 -29.81
CA PRO A 189 3.62 18.95 -28.94
C PRO A 189 3.64 18.14 -27.64
N MET A 190 4.83 17.82 -27.14
CA MET A 190 4.98 17.09 -25.88
C MET A 190 4.27 17.84 -24.76
N LYS A 191 3.29 17.21 -24.11
CA LYS A 191 2.53 17.84 -23.02
C LYS A 191 3.17 17.50 -21.68
N ALA A 192 4.17 18.28 -21.27
CA ALA A 192 4.69 18.23 -19.90
C ALA A 192 3.76 19.03 -18.96
N TYR A 193 3.23 18.37 -17.92
CA TYR A 193 2.44 19.03 -16.88
C TYR A 193 2.56 18.27 -15.56
N PHE A 194 2.49 18.96 -14.42
CA PHE A 194 2.23 18.30 -13.14
C PHE A 194 0.76 18.41 -12.75
N GLN A 195 0.30 17.41 -12.01
CA GLN A 195 -1.03 17.30 -11.42
C GLN A 195 -0.88 17.02 -9.91
N PHE A 196 -1.61 17.75 -9.07
CA PHE A 196 -1.72 17.42 -7.64
C PHE A 196 -2.58 16.15 -7.47
N LEU A 197 -1.95 15.06 -7.04
CA LEU A 197 -2.60 13.77 -6.78
C LEU A 197 -3.28 13.76 -5.40
N THR A 198 -2.55 14.23 -4.39
CA THR A 198 -3.04 14.45 -3.02
C THR A 198 -2.65 15.84 -2.54
N THR A 199 -3.36 16.30 -1.51
CA THR A 199 -3.08 17.49 -0.70
C THR A 199 -3.27 17.09 0.77
N PRO A 200 -2.81 17.88 1.76
CA PRO A 200 -3.05 17.59 3.17
C PRO A 200 -4.55 17.57 3.46
N THR A 201 -5.07 16.40 3.81
CA THR A 201 -6.45 16.14 4.24
C THR A 201 -6.43 15.05 5.31
N SER A 202 -7.53 14.86 6.04
CA SER A 202 -7.71 13.76 6.99
C SER A 202 -7.51 12.38 6.33
N ASP A 203 -7.72 12.26 5.01
CA ASP A 203 -7.50 11.02 4.25
C ASP A 203 -6.06 10.83 3.77
N THR A 204 -5.29 11.91 3.61
CA THR A 204 -3.95 11.91 3.01
C THR A 204 -3.15 13.05 3.64
N ASN A 205 -2.32 12.77 4.65
CA ASN A 205 -1.67 13.80 5.48
C ASN A 205 -0.61 14.68 4.77
N GLY A 206 -0.44 14.60 3.45
CA GLY A 206 0.63 15.28 2.71
C GLY A 206 0.46 15.23 1.18
N THR A 207 1.41 15.81 0.46
CA THR A 207 1.25 16.25 -0.93
C THR A 207 2.04 15.40 -1.91
N ALA A 208 1.35 14.64 -2.75
CA ALA A 208 1.92 13.92 -3.89
C ALA A 208 1.67 14.68 -5.19
N LEU A 209 2.75 14.96 -5.93
CA LEU A 209 2.75 15.56 -7.26
C LEU A 209 3.04 14.47 -8.31
N LEU A 210 2.19 14.36 -9.33
CA LEU A 210 2.45 13.50 -10.48
C LEU A 210 2.89 14.37 -11.66
N LEU A 211 4.13 14.19 -12.14
CA LEU A 211 4.64 14.85 -13.34
C LEU A 211 4.44 13.94 -14.55
N HIS A 212 3.72 14.44 -15.55
CA HIS A 212 3.27 13.68 -16.73
C HIS A 212 4.07 14.04 -17.98
N PHE A 213 4.53 13.01 -18.68
CA PHE A 213 4.92 13.06 -20.09
C PHE A 213 4.16 11.95 -20.85
N ASP A 214 4.19 11.96 -22.19
CA ASP A 214 3.42 11.03 -23.01
C ASP A 214 3.74 9.55 -22.73
N GLN A 215 5.01 9.24 -22.47
CA GLN A 215 5.50 7.87 -22.27
C GLN A 215 5.83 7.53 -20.81
N LYS A 216 6.21 8.53 -19.99
CA LYS A 216 6.81 8.37 -18.66
C LYS A 216 6.12 9.25 -17.60
N ARG A 217 6.18 8.86 -16.33
CA ARG A 217 5.69 9.65 -15.18
C ARG A 217 6.70 9.63 -14.04
N TYR A 218 6.69 10.69 -13.25
CA TYR A 218 7.52 10.84 -12.05
C TYR A 218 6.63 11.26 -10.89
N VAL A 219 6.92 10.78 -9.68
CA VAL A 219 6.25 11.26 -8.46
C VAL A 219 7.23 12.16 -7.70
N PHE A 220 6.76 13.32 -7.26
CA PHE A 220 7.48 14.24 -6.37
C PHE A 220 6.63 14.51 -5.13
N GLY A 221 7.26 14.92 -4.02
CA GLY A 221 6.54 15.26 -2.78
C GLY A 221 6.55 14.11 -1.78
N ASN A 222 5.47 13.94 -1.03
CA ASN A 222 5.35 12.93 0.03
C ASN A 222 4.60 11.69 -0.48
N LEU A 223 5.03 10.48 -0.08
CA LEU A 223 4.32 9.21 -0.31
C LEU A 223 3.60 8.78 0.98
N THR A 224 2.57 9.53 1.32
CA THR A 224 1.76 9.34 2.53
C THR A 224 0.87 8.10 2.41
N GLU A 225 0.42 7.58 3.55
CA GLU A 225 -0.67 6.59 3.59
C GLU A 225 -1.86 7.06 2.73
N GLY A 226 -2.48 6.15 1.97
CA GLY A 226 -3.55 6.46 1.03
C GLY A 226 -3.11 6.91 -0.36
N THR A 227 -1.81 7.22 -0.59
CA THR A 227 -1.31 7.65 -1.92
C THR A 227 -1.62 6.64 -3.02
N GLN A 228 -1.45 5.33 -2.75
CA GLN A 228 -1.81 4.27 -3.70
C GLN A 228 -3.32 4.21 -3.97
N ARG A 229 -4.17 4.42 -2.96
CA ARG A 229 -5.64 4.50 -3.10
C ARG A 229 -6.04 5.73 -3.93
N ALA A 230 -5.30 6.83 -3.84
CA ALA A 230 -5.53 8.04 -4.65
C ALA A 230 -5.26 7.81 -6.15
N PHE A 231 -4.22 7.05 -6.51
CA PHE A 231 -4.02 6.60 -7.91
C PHE A 231 -5.24 5.83 -8.42
N VAL A 232 -5.77 4.88 -7.63
CA VAL A 232 -6.95 4.08 -7.99
C VAL A 232 -8.21 4.95 -8.12
N GLN A 233 -8.45 5.86 -7.17
CA GLN A 233 -9.58 6.78 -7.17
C GLN A 233 -9.61 7.66 -8.43
N GLN A 234 -8.47 8.22 -8.83
CA GLN A 234 -8.35 9.04 -10.04
C GLN A 234 -8.23 8.22 -11.35
N GLY A 235 -8.23 6.87 -11.28
CA GLY A 235 -8.08 6.00 -12.46
C GLY A 235 -6.68 6.07 -13.10
N LEU A 236 -5.67 6.50 -12.34
CA LEU A 236 -4.30 6.69 -12.81
C LEU A 236 -3.50 5.38 -12.72
N LYS A 237 -2.93 4.94 -13.84
CA LYS A 237 -2.02 3.78 -13.85
C LYS A 237 -0.67 4.09 -13.20
N ALA A 238 -0.32 3.32 -12.17
CA ALA A 238 0.99 3.38 -11.51
C ALA A 238 2.14 2.91 -12.44
N GLN A 239 1.90 1.91 -13.30
CA GLN A 239 2.83 1.27 -14.28
C GLN A 239 3.68 2.20 -15.18
N LYS A 240 3.44 3.52 -15.18
CA LYS A 240 4.26 4.52 -15.91
C LYS A 240 5.24 5.28 -15.01
N VAL A 241 5.20 5.05 -13.70
CA VAL A 241 6.12 5.62 -12.72
C VAL A 241 7.35 4.72 -12.63
N SER A 242 8.52 5.32 -12.81
CA SER A 242 9.83 4.66 -12.73
C SER A 242 10.81 5.39 -11.83
N GLU A 243 10.55 6.67 -11.51
CA GLU A 243 11.31 7.45 -10.55
C GLU A 243 10.38 8.21 -9.60
N ILE A 244 10.76 8.20 -8.33
CA ILE A 244 10.04 8.81 -7.20
C ILE A 244 11.04 9.68 -6.45
N PHE A 245 10.65 10.92 -6.12
CA PHE A 245 11.48 11.92 -5.44
C PHE A 245 10.78 12.36 -4.15
N ILE A 246 11.12 11.70 -3.05
CA ILE A 246 10.51 11.88 -1.73
C ILE A 246 11.08 13.15 -1.07
N SER A 247 10.22 14.14 -0.86
CA SER A 247 10.59 15.37 -0.14
C SER A 247 10.35 15.26 1.37
N GLY A 248 10.92 16.20 2.12
CA GLY A 248 10.76 16.28 3.57
C GLY A 248 11.79 15.45 4.34
N ARG A 249 11.44 15.09 5.58
CA ARG A 249 12.20 14.16 6.45
C ARG A 249 11.69 12.72 6.29
N THR A 250 12.50 11.74 6.72
CA THR A 250 12.17 10.29 6.75
C THR A 250 11.20 9.94 7.88
N GLU A 251 9.99 10.47 7.83
CA GLU A 251 8.91 10.25 8.81
C GLU A 251 7.78 9.41 8.21
N TRP A 252 7.02 8.67 9.03
CA TRP A 252 5.93 7.83 8.52
C TRP A 252 4.82 8.66 7.85
N LYS A 253 4.62 9.91 8.29
CA LYS A 253 3.71 10.85 7.61
C LYS A 253 4.11 11.09 6.14
N ASN A 254 5.39 10.99 5.82
CA ASN A 254 5.98 11.27 4.50
C ASN A 254 6.23 10.00 3.66
N VAL A 255 6.40 8.84 4.29
CA VAL A 255 6.76 7.57 3.60
C VAL A 255 5.88 6.36 3.92
N GLY A 256 4.85 6.48 4.77
CA GLY A 256 4.02 5.35 5.20
C GLY A 256 3.28 4.62 4.08
N GLY A 257 2.95 5.32 2.98
CA GLY A 257 2.38 4.71 1.78
C GLY A 257 3.41 4.14 0.81
N LEU A 258 4.71 4.29 1.07
CA LEU A 258 5.78 3.82 0.18
C LEU A 258 5.78 2.30 0.05
N LEU A 259 5.66 1.58 1.17
CA LEU A 259 5.71 0.12 1.20
C LEU A 259 4.53 -0.50 0.43
N GLY A 260 3.32 0.01 0.66
CA GLY A 260 2.13 -0.36 -0.10
C GLY A 260 2.25 -0.01 -1.59
N PHE A 261 2.70 1.21 -1.92
CA PHE A 261 2.84 1.65 -3.32
C PHE A 261 3.85 0.78 -4.10
N VAL A 262 4.97 0.37 -3.49
CA VAL A 262 5.95 -0.54 -4.09
C VAL A 262 5.35 -1.91 -4.36
N LEU A 263 4.59 -2.48 -3.42
CA LEU A 263 3.88 -3.76 -3.61
C LEU A 263 2.85 -3.64 -4.76
N THR A 264 2.00 -2.60 -4.75
CA THR A 264 1.02 -2.32 -5.80
C THR A 264 1.69 -2.18 -7.19
N LEU A 265 2.83 -1.49 -7.28
CA LEU A 265 3.55 -1.35 -8.55
C LEU A 265 4.13 -2.69 -9.02
N ALA A 266 4.74 -3.45 -8.12
CA ALA A 266 5.34 -4.76 -8.39
C ALA A 266 4.30 -5.78 -8.89
N ASP A 267 3.12 -5.80 -8.28
CA ASP A 267 2.06 -6.75 -8.60
C ASP A 267 1.29 -6.35 -9.87
N THR A 268 0.92 -5.07 -10.01
CA THR A 268 0.27 -4.58 -11.25
C THR A 268 1.18 -4.66 -12.48
N THR A 269 2.51 -4.65 -12.31
CA THR A 269 3.47 -4.88 -13.40
C THR A 269 3.58 -6.37 -13.72
N SER A 270 3.61 -7.24 -12.71
CA SER A 270 3.63 -8.70 -12.86
C SER A 270 2.38 -9.26 -13.55
N GLU A 271 1.18 -8.80 -13.15
CA GLU A 271 -0.10 -9.18 -13.79
C GLU A 271 -0.15 -8.77 -15.27
N ALA A 272 0.30 -7.54 -15.57
CA ALA A 272 0.28 -7.02 -16.94
C ALA A 272 1.31 -7.72 -17.84
N ALA A 273 2.51 -8.01 -17.32
CA ALA A 273 3.51 -8.82 -18.02
C ALA A 273 2.99 -10.24 -18.30
N SER A 274 2.39 -10.89 -17.30
CA SER A 274 1.80 -12.24 -17.45
C SER A 274 0.69 -12.26 -18.51
N SER A 275 -0.23 -11.28 -18.45
CA SER A 275 -1.33 -11.13 -19.42
C SER A 275 -0.82 -10.89 -20.85
N ALA A 276 0.20 -10.05 -21.02
CA ALA A 276 0.82 -9.77 -22.31
C ALA A 276 1.60 -10.99 -22.84
N ALA A 277 2.31 -11.70 -21.97
CA ALA A 277 3.00 -12.95 -22.30
C ALA A 277 2.02 -14.04 -22.74
N GLU A 278 0.89 -14.23 -22.05
CA GLU A 278 -0.14 -15.21 -22.44
C GLU A 278 -0.76 -14.87 -23.80
N LEU A 279 -1.09 -13.60 -24.05
CA LEU A 279 -1.59 -13.13 -25.35
C LEU A 279 -0.57 -13.39 -26.48
N LEU A 280 0.73 -13.28 -26.21
CA LEU A 280 1.79 -13.58 -27.17
C LEU A 280 2.02 -15.09 -27.35
N ARG A 281 2.08 -15.88 -26.27
CA ARG A 281 2.11 -17.36 -26.30
C ARG A 281 0.91 -17.90 -27.11
N THR A 282 -0.29 -17.34 -26.88
CA THR A 282 -1.52 -17.67 -27.61
C THR A 282 -1.46 -17.29 -29.09
N LYS A 283 -0.85 -16.15 -29.46
CA LYS A 283 -0.61 -15.78 -30.87
C LYS A 283 0.37 -16.72 -31.55
N ILE A 284 1.46 -17.11 -30.87
CA ILE A 284 2.44 -18.09 -31.37
C ILE A 284 1.78 -19.45 -31.62
N ALA A 285 0.92 -19.90 -30.70
CA ALA A 285 0.20 -21.18 -30.83
C ALA A 285 -0.92 -21.18 -31.89
N LYS A 286 -1.48 -20.01 -32.23
CA LYS A 286 -2.56 -19.85 -33.24
C LYS A 286 -2.06 -19.33 -34.59
N ALA A 287 -0.76 -19.06 -34.74
CA ALA A 287 -0.18 -18.59 -35.99
C ALA A 287 -0.20 -19.68 -37.06
N ARG A 288 -0.77 -19.36 -38.24
CA ARG A 288 -0.76 -20.22 -39.44
C ARG A 288 0.36 -19.89 -40.42
N ASP A 289 1.01 -18.75 -40.21
CA ASP A 289 2.12 -18.23 -41.01
C ASP A 289 3.35 -18.16 -40.10
N GLU A 290 4.45 -18.72 -40.56
CA GLU A 290 5.74 -18.76 -39.87
C GLU A 290 6.24 -17.35 -39.57
N ARG A 291 6.09 -16.40 -40.50
CA ARG A 291 6.48 -14.99 -40.31
C ARG A 291 5.65 -14.29 -39.23
N ALA A 292 4.40 -14.69 -39.06
CA ALA A 292 3.55 -14.21 -37.98
C ALA A 292 3.95 -14.82 -36.62
N ARG A 293 4.37 -16.09 -36.63
CA ARG A 293 4.87 -16.82 -35.45
C ARG A 293 6.20 -16.24 -34.95
N GLU A 294 7.16 -16.02 -35.85
CA GLU A 294 8.44 -15.34 -35.56
C GLU A 294 8.22 -13.95 -34.98
N LYS A 295 7.38 -13.13 -35.61
CA LYS A 295 7.09 -11.76 -35.14
C LYS A 295 6.47 -11.75 -33.74
N ALA A 296 5.64 -12.74 -33.41
CA ALA A 296 5.08 -12.89 -32.06
C ALA A 296 6.12 -13.39 -31.04
N ALA A 297 7.03 -14.28 -31.44
CA ALA A 297 8.14 -14.75 -30.60
C ALA A 297 9.16 -13.64 -30.31
N GLN A 298 9.57 -12.87 -31.33
CA GLN A 298 10.44 -11.70 -31.18
C GLN A 298 9.80 -10.62 -30.29
N ALA A 299 8.49 -10.42 -30.39
CA ALA A 299 7.77 -9.50 -29.49
C ALA A 299 7.76 -10.00 -28.04
N LEU A 300 7.59 -11.30 -27.81
CA LEU A 300 7.65 -11.91 -26.47
C LEU A 300 9.05 -11.78 -25.87
N GLU A 301 10.10 -12.00 -26.65
CA GLU A 301 11.49 -11.91 -26.16
C GLU A 301 11.91 -10.46 -25.87
N ARG A 302 11.52 -9.50 -26.72
CA ARG A 302 11.68 -8.07 -26.42
C ARG A 302 10.95 -7.67 -25.15
N MET A 303 9.73 -8.16 -24.93
CA MET A 303 8.95 -7.85 -23.74
C MET A 303 9.67 -8.32 -22.45
N LYS A 304 10.29 -9.51 -22.45
CA LYS A 304 11.14 -9.95 -21.33
C LYS A 304 12.36 -9.05 -21.12
N GLN A 305 13.03 -8.65 -22.21
CA GLN A 305 14.21 -7.78 -22.15
C GLN A 305 13.87 -6.36 -21.69
N GLU A 306 12.68 -5.86 -22.02
CA GLU A 306 12.14 -4.59 -21.54
C GLU A 306 11.71 -4.69 -20.06
N GLN A 307 11.06 -5.79 -19.65
CA GLN A 307 10.71 -6.06 -18.25
C GLN A 307 11.96 -6.16 -17.37
N ASN A 308 13.00 -6.88 -17.81
CA ASN A 308 14.30 -6.98 -17.11
C ASN A 308 15.11 -5.66 -17.09
N ARG A 309 14.60 -4.58 -17.71
CA ARG A 309 15.16 -3.22 -17.68
C ARG A 309 14.27 -2.21 -16.94
N ALA A 310 13.09 -2.62 -16.49
CA ALA A 310 12.12 -1.75 -15.84
C ALA A 310 12.43 -1.58 -14.34
N ASN A 311 13.46 -0.79 -14.04
CA ASN A 311 13.88 -0.51 -12.67
C ASN A 311 13.06 0.64 -12.06
N LEU A 312 12.68 0.52 -10.78
CA LEU A 312 12.16 1.63 -9.98
C LEU A 312 13.32 2.29 -9.22
N THR A 313 13.52 3.60 -9.39
CA THR A 313 14.49 4.36 -8.58
C THR A 313 13.76 5.31 -7.64
N ILE A 314 14.05 5.24 -6.34
CA ILE A 314 13.49 6.13 -5.33
C ILE A 314 14.61 7.02 -4.81
N PHE A 315 14.44 8.32 -4.88
CA PHE A 315 15.31 9.33 -4.28
C PHE A 315 14.64 9.87 -3.02
N GLY A 316 15.40 10.18 -1.96
CA GLY A 316 14.81 10.74 -0.74
C GLY A 316 15.81 11.06 0.37
N PRO A 317 15.32 11.52 1.53
CA PRO A 317 16.11 11.78 2.73
C PRO A 317 16.88 10.55 3.26
N ALA A 318 17.90 10.82 4.08
CA ALA A 318 18.72 9.80 4.73
C ALA A 318 17.88 8.82 5.59
N ASN A 319 18.34 7.58 5.72
CA ASN A 319 17.63 6.42 6.29
C ASN A 319 16.48 5.86 5.43
N LEU A 320 16.31 6.28 4.17
CA LEU A 320 15.33 5.68 3.24
C LEU A 320 15.55 4.17 3.02
N ASN A 321 16.80 3.73 2.82
CA ASN A 321 17.13 2.30 2.74
C ASN A 321 16.84 1.60 4.05
N TYR A 322 16.98 2.29 5.19
CA TYR A 322 16.68 1.72 6.50
C TYR A 322 15.19 1.38 6.63
N VAL A 323 14.30 2.32 6.31
CA VAL A 323 12.84 2.10 6.34
C VAL A 323 12.46 0.92 5.46
N LEU A 324 12.98 0.86 4.23
CA LEU A 324 12.76 -0.27 3.33
C LEU A 324 13.31 -1.59 3.90
N ALA A 325 14.50 -1.58 4.51
CA ALA A 325 15.11 -2.77 5.13
C ALA A 325 14.36 -3.28 6.38
N THR A 326 13.63 -2.43 7.11
CA THR A 326 12.76 -2.90 8.22
C THR A 326 11.73 -3.90 7.70
N ALA A 327 11.22 -3.70 6.47
CA ALA A 327 10.19 -4.53 5.86
C ALA A 327 10.68 -5.90 5.34
N ARG A 328 11.98 -6.24 5.48
CA ARG A 328 12.59 -7.50 4.99
C ARG A 328 11.95 -8.80 5.48
N LYS A 329 11.11 -8.72 6.53
CA LYS A 329 10.37 -9.85 7.11
C LYS A 329 9.03 -10.15 6.40
N PHE A 330 8.48 -9.20 5.63
CA PHE A 330 7.16 -9.34 4.97
C PHE A 330 7.12 -8.82 3.52
N ILE A 331 8.11 -8.05 3.07
CA ILE A 331 8.22 -7.61 1.67
C ILE A 331 9.34 -8.35 0.95
N PHE A 332 8.95 -9.09 -0.08
CA PHE A 332 9.82 -9.68 -1.09
C PHE A 332 9.13 -9.61 -2.46
N ARG A 333 9.79 -9.01 -3.46
CA ARG A 333 9.26 -8.83 -4.82
C ARG A 333 10.39 -8.73 -5.86
N THR A 334 10.59 -9.79 -6.65
CA THR A 334 11.57 -9.80 -7.76
C THR A 334 11.01 -9.31 -9.11
N SER A 335 9.75 -8.89 -9.17
CA SER A 335 9.11 -8.44 -10.42
C SER A 335 9.50 -7.03 -10.87
N ILE A 336 10.07 -6.22 -9.97
CA ILE A 336 10.64 -4.89 -10.26
C ILE A 336 11.94 -4.72 -9.45
N PRO A 337 13.10 -4.59 -10.10
CA PRO A 337 14.33 -4.16 -9.44
C PRO A 337 14.18 -2.75 -8.87
N LEU A 338 14.31 -2.62 -7.55
CA LEU A 338 14.21 -1.36 -6.81
C LEU A 338 15.59 -0.88 -6.37
N VAL A 339 15.87 0.41 -6.58
CA VAL A 339 17.08 1.09 -6.09
C VAL A 339 16.68 2.33 -5.31
N ALA A 340 16.95 2.35 -4.00
CA ALA A 340 16.76 3.53 -3.17
C ALA A 340 18.09 4.30 -3.03
N LYS A 341 18.04 5.60 -3.33
CA LYS A 341 19.15 6.54 -3.31
C LYS A 341 18.87 7.63 -2.29
N GLU A 342 19.63 7.61 -1.20
CA GLU A 342 19.61 8.68 -0.21
C GLU A 342 20.36 9.90 -0.75
N ILE A 343 19.79 11.09 -0.56
CA ILE A 343 20.47 12.35 -0.86
C ILE A 343 21.53 12.57 0.24
N PRO A 344 22.81 12.76 -0.11
CA PRO A 344 23.88 12.99 0.86
C PRO A 344 23.60 14.21 1.75
N ARG A 345 23.92 14.09 3.04
CA ARG A 345 23.73 15.15 4.03
C ARG A 345 24.50 16.41 3.65
N LEU A 346 24.12 17.57 4.18
CA LEU A 346 24.72 18.85 3.80
C LEU A 346 26.24 18.92 4.10
N PHE A 347 26.69 18.19 5.12
CA PHE A 347 28.08 18.19 5.61
C PHE A 347 28.85 16.88 5.35
N GLU A 348 28.29 15.95 4.58
CA GLU A 348 29.03 14.74 4.16
C GLU A 348 30.09 15.05 3.10
N SER A 349 31.17 14.28 3.07
CA SER A 349 32.31 14.50 2.17
C SER A 349 31.96 14.15 0.71
N ARG A 350 31.70 15.17 -0.10
CA ARG A 350 31.38 15.06 -1.54
C ARG A 350 32.65 15.19 -2.41
N PRO A 351 32.63 14.71 -3.66
CA PRO A 351 33.65 15.02 -4.66
C PRO A 351 33.82 16.54 -4.85
N SER A 352 35.02 16.98 -5.25
CA SER A 352 35.34 18.40 -5.52
C SER A 352 34.36 19.07 -6.48
N ASP A 353 33.82 18.29 -7.41
CA ASP A 353 33.03 18.77 -8.54
C ASP A 353 31.56 18.97 -8.16
N GLU A 354 31.17 18.56 -6.94
CA GLU A 354 29.83 18.67 -6.35
C GLU A 354 29.77 19.62 -5.13
N LEU A 355 30.74 20.53 -4.98
CA LEU A 355 30.88 21.48 -3.87
C LEU A 355 29.80 22.59 -3.78
N GLY A 356 28.61 22.36 -4.34
CA GLY A 356 27.45 23.27 -4.24
C GLY A 356 26.46 22.88 -3.14
N PRO A 357 25.58 23.80 -2.70
CA PRO A 357 24.53 23.48 -1.72
C PRO A 357 23.48 22.51 -2.26
N ALA A 358 23.25 22.51 -3.58
CA ALA A 358 22.34 21.58 -4.26
C ALA A 358 23.12 20.41 -4.88
N VAL A 359 22.83 19.19 -4.43
CA VAL A 359 23.36 17.93 -4.99
C VAL A 359 22.70 17.68 -6.35
N TYR A 360 23.46 17.21 -7.34
CA TYR A 360 22.90 16.75 -8.60
C TYR A 360 22.35 15.32 -8.46
N ALA A 361 21.02 15.16 -8.45
CA ALA A 361 20.39 13.89 -8.08
C ALA A 361 20.14 12.97 -9.30
N TYR A 362 19.66 13.53 -10.42
CA TYR A 362 19.19 12.74 -11.56
C TYR A 362 19.11 13.52 -12.87
N GLN A 363 19.24 12.81 -14.00
CA GLN A 363 18.75 13.27 -15.30
C GLN A 363 18.26 12.11 -16.18
N ASP A 364 17.36 12.43 -17.11
CA ASP A 364 17.04 11.60 -18.26
C ASP A 364 16.74 12.46 -19.50
N ALA A 365 16.08 11.90 -20.51
CA ALA A 365 15.71 12.61 -21.75
C ALA A 365 14.61 13.68 -21.58
N ASN A 366 13.95 13.78 -20.42
CA ASN A 366 12.85 14.73 -20.17
C ASN A 366 13.21 15.78 -19.12
N ILE A 367 13.90 15.38 -18.02
CA ILE A 367 14.18 16.25 -16.87
C ILE A 367 15.61 16.11 -16.34
N ARG A 368 16.04 17.16 -15.62
CA ARG A 368 17.17 17.18 -14.68
C ARG A 368 16.67 17.58 -13.29
N VAL A 369 17.24 16.97 -12.25
CA VAL A 369 16.82 17.17 -10.85
C VAL A 369 18.04 17.40 -9.96
N TRP A 370 17.97 18.45 -9.14
CA TRP A 370 18.90 18.73 -8.05
C TRP A 370 18.15 18.65 -6.71
N ALA A 371 18.85 18.29 -5.63
CA ALA A 371 18.30 18.17 -4.29
C ALA A 371 19.03 19.10 -3.30
N LEU A 372 18.26 19.79 -2.47
CA LEU A 372 18.72 20.63 -1.36
C LEU A 372 18.44 19.88 -0.05
N ALA A 373 19.50 19.62 0.74
CA ALA A 373 19.37 19.13 2.11
C ALA A 373 19.32 20.33 3.07
N VAL A 374 18.18 20.52 3.73
CA VAL A 374 17.88 21.71 4.54
C VAL A 374 17.86 21.33 6.04
N PRO A 375 18.86 21.72 6.84
CA PRO A 375 18.79 21.61 8.29
C PRO A 375 17.93 22.73 8.91
N PRO A 376 17.36 22.54 10.11
CA PRO A 376 16.68 23.60 10.87
C PRO A 376 17.65 24.66 11.42
N VAL A 377 17.14 25.82 11.87
CA VAL A 377 17.92 26.83 12.65
C VAL A 377 18.18 26.33 14.08
N SER A 378 19.04 25.32 14.17
CA SER A 378 19.83 24.91 15.34
C SER A 378 19.14 24.80 16.71
N GLU A 379 19.05 23.57 17.21
CA GLU A 379 19.96 23.29 18.34
C GLU A 379 21.40 23.24 17.83
N SER A 380 22.36 23.59 18.68
CA SER A 380 23.79 23.52 18.34
C SER A 380 24.13 22.17 17.71
N PRO A 381 25.01 22.07 16.70
CA PRO A 381 25.61 20.79 16.34
C PRO A 381 26.37 20.30 17.57
N SER A 382 25.75 19.43 18.36
CA SER A 382 26.37 18.89 19.56
C SER A 382 27.66 18.23 19.12
N THR A 383 28.78 18.65 19.69
CA THR A 383 30.09 18.11 19.34
C THR A 383 30.16 16.67 19.82
N VAL A 384 29.62 15.75 19.01
CA VAL A 384 29.81 14.31 19.13
C VAL A 384 31.27 14.05 18.82
N GLN A 385 32.11 14.34 19.81
CA GLN A 385 33.45 13.80 19.90
C GLN A 385 33.29 12.30 19.72
N SER A 386 33.79 11.77 18.60
CA SER A 386 33.89 10.35 18.38
C SER A 386 34.85 9.78 19.42
N LYS A 387 34.32 9.47 20.61
CA LYS A 387 35.01 8.74 21.66
C LYS A 387 35.20 7.33 21.16
N THR A 388 36.24 7.16 20.34
CA THR A 388 36.80 5.90 19.84
C THR A 388 37.47 5.12 20.98
N GLY A 389 36.75 4.98 22.09
CA GLY A 389 37.13 4.23 23.27
C GLY A 389 37.16 2.75 22.92
N ARG A 390 38.33 2.28 22.45
CA ARG A 390 38.62 0.86 22.23
C ARG A 390 38.48 0.07 23.54
N LYS A 391 37.26 -0.39 23.83
CA LYS A 391 37.03 -1.59 24.63
C LYS A 391 36.46 -2.65 23.70
N ARG A 392 37.33 -3.56 23.27
CA ARG A 392 36.93 -4.80 22.62
C ARG A 392 36.31 -5.70 23.69
N SER A 393 35.05 -6.09 23.54
CA SER A 393 34.56 -7.37 24.06
C SER A 393 35.30 -8.50 23.32
N HIS A 394 35.46 -9.65 23.98
CA HIS A 394 36.29 -10.76 23.47
C HIS A 394 35.51 -11.69 22.51
N GLU A 395 34.25 -11.39 22.20
CA GLU A 395 33.31 -12.35 21.61
C GLU A 395 33.15 -12.20 20.08
N ASP A 396 33.51 -11.05 19.50
CA ASP A 396 33.46 -10.78 18.04
C ASP A 396 34.51 -11.55 17.21
N MET A 397 35.12 -12.62 17.74
CA MET A 397 36.34 -13.23 17.17
C MET A 397 36.33 -14.76 17.10
N ILE A 398 35.16 -15.38 16.88
CA ILE A 398 35.06 -16.83 16.60
C ILE A 398 34.28 -17.11 15.30
N GLY A 399 35.05 -17.30 14.22
CA GLY A 399 34.84 -18.40 13.27
C GLY A 399 33.60 -18.42 12.36
N ILE A 400 33.68 -17.73 11.22
CA ILE A 400 33.35 -18.36 9.92
C ILE A 400 34.52 -18.08 8.98
N GLU A 401 35.31 -19.11 8.65
CA GLU A 401 36.32 -19.02 7.59
C GLU A 401 35.64 -19.16 6.22
N GLY A 402 36.02 -18.33 5.23
CA GLY A 402 35.51 -18.53 3.86
C GLY A 402 35.45 -17.31 2.91
N ALA A 403 35.60 -16.06 3.37
CA ALA A 403 35.62 -14.89 2.47
C ALA A 403 36.37 -13.68 3.07
N ALA A 404 37.70 -13.67 3.00
CA ALA A 404 38.51 -12.58 3.54
C ALA A 404 38.63 -11.41 2.55
N THR A 405 37.83 -10.34 2.72
CA THR A 405 38.17 -9.01 2.21
C THR A 405 37.60 -7.94 3.15
N GLN A 406 38.39 -6.91 3.45
CA GLN A 406 38.11 -5.99 4.57
C GLN A 406 37.15 -4.86 4.18
N THR A 407 35.98 -4.79 4.81
CA THR A 407 35.20 -3.55 4.98
C THR A 407 34.51 -3.54 6.35
N SER A 408 34.60 -2.42 7.06
CA SER A 408 33.79 -2.17 8.26
C SER A 408 32.43 -1.61 7.84
N ASN A 409 31.49 -2.50 7.54
CA ASN A 409 30.17 -2.14 7.00
C ASN A 409 29.46 -1.13 7.90
N SER A 410 29.08 0.02 7.34
CA SER A 410 28.25 1.00 8.05
C SER A 410 26.80 0.51 8.14
N SER A 411 25.98 1.14 8.99
CA SER A 411 24.56 0.80 9.10
C SER A 411 23.79 1.03 7.80
N HIS A 412 24.20 2.05 7.03
CA HIS A 412 23.71 2.33 5.68
C HIS A 412 24.03 1.18 4.70
N ASP A 413 25.23 0.61 4.75
CA ASP A 413 25.64 -0.45 3.82
C ASP A 413 24.88 -1.75 4.08
N VAL A 414 24.63 -2.08 5.35
CA VAL A 414 23.79 -3.24 5.73
C VAL A 414 22.36 -3.06 5.21
N ALA A 415 21.74 -1.89 5.46
CA ALA A 415 20.38 -1.61 4.99
C ALA A 415 20.29 -1.64 3.45
N THR A 416 21.23 -0.99 2.74
CA THR A 416 21.29 -0.96 1.27
C THR A 416 21.42 -2.36 0.67
N ASN A 417 22.25 -3.23 1.26
CA ASN A 417 22.39 -4.61 0.82
C ASN A 417 21.11 -5.44 1.07
N VAL A 418 20.43 -5.25 2.20
CA VAL A 418 19.13 -5.89 2.49
C VAL A 418 18.07 -5.48 1.45
N VAL A 419 17.92 -4.18 1.16
CA VAL A 419 16.99 -3.68 0.12
C VAL A 419 17.32 -4.26 -1.25
N ARG A 420 18.61 -4.33 -1.60
CA ARG A 420 19.06 -4.96 -2.86
C ARG A 420 18.67 -6.44 -2.93
N GLN A 421 18.74 -7.19 -1.83
CA GLN A 421 18.25 -8.58 -1.81
C GLN A 421 16.72 -8.65 -1.98
N MET A 422 15.96 -7.82 -1.25
CA MET A 422 14.48 -7.81 -1.27
C MET A 422 13.85 -7.64 -2.66
N PHE A 423 14.52 -6.88 -3.54
CA PHE A 423 13.97 -6.51 -4.85
C PHE A 423 14.81 -6.92 -6.06
N SER A 424 16.10 -7.27 -5.89
CA SER A 424 17.02 -7.56 -6.99
C SER A 424 17.80 -8.89 -6.85
N SER A 425 17.35 -9.81 -5.99
CA SER A 425 17.95 -11.15 -5.87
C SER A 425 17.39 -12.15 -6.90
N ASP A 426 18.18 -13.18 -7.20
CA ASP A 426 17.76 -14.36 -8.00
C ASP A 426 17.07 -15.44 -7.14
N TRP A 427 16.94 -15.20 -5.83
CA TRP A 427 16.38 -16.14 -4.88
C TRP A 427 14.90 -16.42 -5.16
N ARG A 428 14.49 -17.67 -4.92
CA ARG A 428 13.10 -18.13 -4.98
C ARG A 428 12.87 -19.06 -3.79
N ILE A 429 11.65 -19.08 -3.28
CA ILE A 429 11.30 -19.89 -2.11
C ILE A 429 11.49 -21.40 -2.34
N ASP A 430 11.39 -21.86 -3.60
CA ASP A 430 11.64 -23.24 -4.04
C ASP A 430 13.10 -23.53 -4.45
N ARG A 431 14.02 -22.57 -4.24
CA ARG A 431 15.46 -22.79 -4.46
C ARG A 431 16.01 -23.68 -3.36
N LEU A 432 16.04 -24.98 -3.60
CA LEU A 432 16.74 -25.93 -2.75
C LEU A 432 18.27 -25.77 -2.89
N MET A 433 18.99 -25.91 -1.78
CA MET A 433 20.46 -26.04 -1.74
C MET A 433 20.83 -27.38 -1.11
N GLU A 434 21.97 -27.93 -1.52
CA GLU A 434 22.45 -29.23 -1.05
C GLU A 434 23.55 -29.07 0.02
N CYS A 435 23.30 -29.58 1.23
CA CYS A 435 24.24 -29.60 2.36
C CYS A 435 24.32 -31.01 2.96
N SER A 436 25.26 -31.28 3.87
CA SER A 436 25.15 -32.47 4.74
C SER A 436 23.98 -32.28 5.71
N ILE A 437 23.31 -33.36 6.09
CA ILE A 437 22.26 -33.34 7.12
C ILE A 437 22.77 -32.79 8.46
N ASN A 438 24.07 -32.93 8.75
CA ASN A 438 24.73 -32.39 9.93
C ASN A 438 24.83 -30.84 9.94
N GLU A 439 24.67 -30.21 8.77
CA GLU A 439 24.75 -28.74 8.60
C GLU A 439 23.36 -28.06 8.68
N VAL A 440 22.27 -28.85 8.80
CA VAL A 440 20.90 -28.33 8.79
C VAL A 440 20.55 -27.62 10.10
N LYS A 441 20.24 -26.32 9.98
CA LYS A 441 19.67 -25.52 11.07
C LYS A 441 18.17 -25.79 11.17
N LEU A 442 17.74 -26.43 12.25
CA LEU A 442 16.33 -26.66 12.57
C LEU A 442 15.67 -25.38 13.13
N PRO A 443 14.34 -25.19 12.99
CA PRO A 443 13.42 -26.03 12.22
C PRO A 443 13.51 -25.72 10.72
N ALA A 444 13.70 -26.76 9.90
CA ALA A 444 13.73 -26.64 8.44
C ALA A 444 13.18 -27.91 7.79
N LYS A 445 12.39 -27.76 6.72
CA LYS A 445 12.00 -28.91 5.89
C LYS A 445 13.20 -29.38 5.08
N VAL A 446 13.56 -30.64 5.31
CA VAL A 446 14.64 -31.34 4.62
C VAL A 446 14.04 -32.30 3.60
N PHE A 447 14.60 -32.32 2.40
CA PHE A 447 14.21 -33.19 1.30
C PHE A 447 15.38 -34.06 0.87
N THR A 448 15.10 -35.28 0.44
CA THR A 448 16.02 -36.10 -0.36
C THR A 448 15.47 -36.21 -1.78
N ARG A 449 16.37 -36.47 -2.73
CA ARG A 449 15.97 -36.75 -4.11
C ARG A 449 15.93 -38.26 -4.32
N ASP A 450 14.82 -38.75 -4.86
CA ASP A 450 14.69 -40.16 -5.22
C ASP A 450 15.70 -40.53 -6.34
N PRO A 451 16.53 -41.58 -6.19
CA PRO A 451 17.51 -41.96 -7.20
C PRO A 451 16.92 -42.39 -8.54
N GLU A 452 15.72 -42.98 -8.54
CA GLU A 452 15.08 -43.56 -9.72
C GLU A 452 14.06 -42.59 -10.34
N THR A 453 13.12 -42.06 -9.54
CA THR A 453 12.07 -41.16 -10.05
C THR A 453 12.53 -39.71 -10.18
N LYS A 454 13.63 -39.33 -9.51
CA LYS A 454 14.16 -37.96 -9.42
C LYS A 454 13.21 -36.94 -8.78
N GLU A 455 12.14 -37.42 -8.16
CA GLU A 455 11.20 -36.63 -7.37
C GLU A 455 11.83 -36.21 -6.03
N LEU A 456 11.23 -35.19 -5.40
CA LEU A 456 11.61 -34.73 -4.07
C LEU A 456 10.72 -35.42 -3.04
N LYS A 457 11.35 -36.06 -2.04
CA LYS A 457 10.67 -36.70 -0.91
C LYS A 457 11.12 -36.02 0.37
N GLN A 458 10.21 -35.80 1.31
CA GLN A 458 10.57 -35.28 2.63
C GLN A 458 11.46 -36.29 3.36
N TYR A 459 12.54 -35.81 3.98
CA TYR A 459 13.42 -36.64 4.79
C TYR A 459 12.76 -36.94 6.13
N MET A 460 12.58 -38.23 6.43
CA MET A 460 11.92 -38.74 7.63
C MET A 460 12.89 -39.47 8.59
N GLY A 461 14.20 -39.33 8.39
CA GLY A 461 15.23 -39.91 9.25
C GLY A 461 15.57 -39.04 10.47
N PRO A 462 16.53 -39.46 11.31
CA PRO A 462 16.97 -38.66 12.45
C PRO A 462 17.59 -37.33 12.01
N PHE A 463 17.36 -36.28 12.79
CA PHE A 463 17.92 -34.95 12.61
C PHE A 463 19.00 -34.66 13.68
N PRO A 464 19.88 -33.66 13.45
CA PRO A 464 20.84 -33.21 14.46
C PRO A 464 20.15 -32.83 15.78
N SER A 465 20.44 -33.64 16.80
CA SER A 465 20.03 -33.48 18.20
C SER A 465 21.17 -34.00 19.08
N GLN A 466 21.26 -33.56 20.34
CA GLN A 466 22.48 -33.75 21.14
C GLN A 466 22.84 -35.21 21.42
N ASP A 467 21.89 -36.15 21.32
CA ASP A 467 22.04 -37.55 21.76
C ASP A 467 21.91 -38.62 20.65
N ASN A 468 21.67 -38.26 19.38
CA ASN A 468 21.45 -39.23 18.30
C ASN A 468 22.47 -39.14 17.16
N PRO A 469 23.09 -40.27 16.73
CA PRO A 469 23.95 -40.29 15.56
C PRO A 469 23.13 -40.12 14.27
N VAL A 470 23.50 -39.12 13.48
CA VAL A 470 22.86 -38.79 12.19
C VAL A 470 23.67 -39.44 11.06
N PRO A 471 23.05 -40.10 10.06
CA PRO A 471 23.78 -40.67 8.92
C PRO A 471 24.39 -39.56 8.06
N ASP A 472 25.64 -39.69 7.60
CA ASP A 472 26.23 -38.67 6.72
C ASP A 472 25.66 -38.79 5.30
N ILE A 473 24.60 -38.01 5.05
CA ILE A 473 23.92 -37.92 3.77
C ILE A 473 23.82 -36.47 3.31
N ARG A 474 23.88 -36.29 1.98
CA ARG A 474 23.59 -35.00 1.33
C ARG A 474 22.08 -34.83 1.20
N VAL A 475 21.58 -33.69 1.63
CA VAL A 475 20.16 -33.37 1.68
C VAL A 475 19.87 -32.00 1.08
N LEU A 476 18.66 -31.84 0.56
CA LEU A 476 18.17 -30.62 -0.06
C LEU A 476 17.32 -29.84 0.93
N VAL A 477 17.73 -28.62 1.27
CA VAL A 477 16.99 -27.72 2.17
C VAL A 477 16.60 -26.46 1.40
N ARG A 478 15.42 -25.89 1.66
CA ARG A 478 15.02 -24.59 1.07
C ARG A 478 16.06 -23.54 1.48
N SER A 479 16.65 -22.85 0.50
CA SER A 479 17.66 -21.80 0.71
C SER A 479 17.08 -20.74 1.66
N PRO A 480 17.66 -20.51 2.86
CA PRO A 480 17.10 -19.55 3.79
C PRO A 480 17.17 -18.13 3.20
N TRP A 481 16.11 -17.35 3.39
CA TRP A 481 15.93 -16.02 2.78
C TRP A 481 17.14 -15.10 3.05
N PRO A 482 17.95 -14.72 2.03
CA PRO A 482 19.19 -13.97 2.26
C PRO A 482 18.99 -12.65 3.03
N GLY A 483 17.86 -11.96 2.83
CA GLY A 483 17.52 -10.76 3.58
C GLY A 483 17.32 -10.98 5.08
N ALA A 484 16.88 -12.17 5.52
CA ALA A 484 16.78 -12.54 6.93
C ALA A 484 18.10 -13.10 7.49
N VAL A 485 18.93 -13.73 6.65
CA VAL A 485 20.21 -14.32 7.07
C VAL A 485 21.34 -13.28 7.18
N MET A 486 21.39 -12.29 6.29
CA MET A 486 22.45 -11.27 6.26
C MET A 486 22.38 -10.26 7.42
N ALA A 487 21.18 -10.03 7.98
CA ALA A 487 20.95 -9.12 9.09
C ALA A 487 19.71 -9.57 9.89
N PRO A 488 19.86 -10.43 10.92
CA PRO A 488 18.75 -10.78 11.81
C PRO A 488 18.17 -9.52 12.46
N ARG A 489 19.06 -8.61 12.88
CA ARG A 489 18.77 -7.26 13.37
C ARG A 489 19.46 -6.22 12.49
N LEU A 490 18.78 -5.10 12.22
CA LEU A 490 19.44 -3.94 11.61
C LEU A 490 20.25 -3.14 12.65
N PRO A 491 21.49 -2.72 12.37
CA PRO A 491 22.24 -1.81 13.24
C PRO A 491 21.50 -0.47 13.38
N ARG A 492 21.58 0.23 14.54
CA ARG A 492 20.82 1.48 14.72
C ARG A 492 21.17 2.52 13.63
N PRO A 493 20.19 3.21 13.03
CA PRO A 493 20.43 4.24 12.02
C PRO A 493 21.02 5.49 12.68
N THR A 494 21.66 6.35 11.88
CA THR A 494 22.08 7.68 12.35
C THR A 494 20.92 8.66 12.11
N PRO A 495 20.30 9.24 13.16
CA PRO A 495 19.18 10.18 12.98
C PRO A 495 19.50 11.31 12.00
N SER A 496 18.50 11.79 11.29
CA SER A 496 18.62 12.98 10.44
C SER A 496 17.42 13.90 10.65
N GLN A 497 17.69 15.20 10.72
CA GLN A 497 16.68 16.25 10.79
C GLN A 497 16.70 17.13 9.53
N GLU A 498 17.45 16.76 8.49
CA GLU A 498 17.48 17.48 7.23
C GLU A 498 16.22 17.19 6.41
N SER A 499 15.56 18.24 5.92
CA SER A 499 14.45 18.15 4.97
C SER A 499 14.97 18.20 3.53
N ILE A 500 14.53 17.30 2.66
CA ILE A 500 14.89 17.32 1.24
C ILE A 500 13.89 18.13 0.43
N SER A 501 14.40 19.11 -0.33
CA SER A 501 13.68 19.87 -1.35
C SER A 501 14.31 19.66 -2.73
N TYR A 502 13.53 19.79 -3.81
CA TYR A 502 13.99 19.51 -5.17
C TYR A 502 13.87 20.71 -6.12
N ILE A 503 14.89 20.90 -6.95
CA ILE A 503 14.85 21.79 -8.12
C ILE A 503 14.75 20.91 -9.37
N VAL A 504 13.74 21.15 -10.21
CA VAL A 504 13.46 20.34 -11.40
C VAL A 504 13.48 21.22 -12.64
N LYS A 505 14.21 20.82 -13.69
CA LYS A 505 14.35 21.58 -14.94
C LYS A 505 14.14 20.67 -16.14
N THR A 506 13.23 21.07 -17.02
CA THR A 506 13.05 20.42 -18.33
C THR A 506 14.23 20.73 -19.26
N TRP A 507 14.34 20.00 -20.38
CA TRP A 507 15.31 20.33 -21.43
C TRP A 507 14.84 21.49 -22.31
N PRO A 508 15.75 22.29 -22.89
CA PRO A 508 15.39 23.27 -23.90
C PRO A 508 14.66 22.63 -25.09
N GLN A 509 13.54 23.23 -25.49
CA GLN A 509 12.77 22.80 -26.65
C GLN A 509 13.31 23.46 -27.91
N ARG A 510 13.74 22.64 -28.88
CA ARG A 510 14.18 23.12 -30.19
C ARG A 510 13.08 23.98 -30.84
N GLY A 511 13.49 25.08 -31.46
CA GLY A 511 12.64 26.01 -32.16
C GLY A 511 11.69 25.33 -33.16
N LYS A 512 10.50 25.91 -33.33
CA LYS A 512 9.48 25.37 -34.23
C LYS A 512 9.94 25.50 -35.68
N PHE A 513 10.03 24.39 -36.39
CA PHE A 513 10.27 24.37 -37.84
C PHE A 513 9.15 25.08 -38.59
N ASP A 514 9.51 25.93 -39.57
CA ASP A 514 8.59 26.61 -40.48
C ASP A 514 8.70 26.03 -41.89
N PRO A 515 7.75 25.16 -42.31
CA PRO A 515 7.73 24.60 -43.66
C PRO A 515 7.61 25.66 -44.75
N ARG A 516 7.09 26.87 -44.46
CA ARG A 516 6.96 27.94 -45.46
C ARG A 516 8.31 28.54 -45.81
N LYS A 517 9.20 28.72 -44.82
CA LYS A 517 10.58 29.13 -45.06
C LYS A 517 11.34 28.07 -45.85
N ALA A 518 11.22 26.79 -45.44
CA ALA A 518 11.88 25.68 -46.16
C ALA A 518 11.45 25.61 -47.64
N LEU A 519 10.15 25.75 -47.93
CA LEU A 519 9.63 25.86 -49.30
C LEU A 519 10.11 27.12 -50.03
N ALA A 520 10.21 28.27 -49.36
CA ALA A 520 10.70 29.51 -49.97
C ALA A 520 12.18 29.42 -50.38
N PHE A 521 12.99 28.67 -49.63
CA PHE A 521 14.37 28.32 -50.00
C PHE A 521 14.45 27.14 -50.99
N GLY A 522 13.33 26.60 -51.47
CA GLY A 522 13.29 25.57 -52.52
C GLY A 522 13.29 24.11 -52.06
N LEU A 523 13.21 23.83 -50.75
CA LEU A 523 13.16 22.45 -50.24
C LEU A 523 11.75 21.85 -50.44
N THR A 524 11.59 21.10 -51.52
CA THR A 524 10.32 20.48 -51.91
C THR A 524 10.10 19.09 -51.31
N ASP A 525 11.18 18.34 -51.01
CA ASP A 525 11.05 17.03 -50.34
C ASP A 525 10.85 17.21 -48.82
N LYS A 526 9.82 16.56 -48.29
CA LYS A 526 9.50 16.55 -46.86
C LYS A 526 10.42 15.67 -46.05
N ASN A 527 11.16 14.73 -46.65
CA ASN A 527 12.17 13.94 -45.93
C ASN A 527 13.36 14.81 -45.50
N GLN A 528 13.75 15.79 -46.32
CA GLN A 528 14.82 16.76 -46.04
C GLN A 528 14.54 17.61 -44.78
N TYR A 529 13.26 17.86 -44.47
CA TYR A 529 12.88 18.64 -43.28
C TYR A 529 13.34 17.94 -41.99
N GLY A 530 13.34 16.59 -41.96
CA GLY A 530 13.86 15.82 -40.83
C GLY A 530 15.34 16.09 -40.58
N GLN A 531 16.15 16.09 -41.64
CA GLN A 531 17.60 16.32 -41.58
C GLN A 531 17.94 17.73 -41.06
N LEU A 532 17.25 18.76 -41.57
CA LEU A 532 17.40 20.13 -41.07
C LEU A 532 17.02 20.26 -39.59
N THR A 533 15.94 19.59 -39.15
CA THR A 533 15.57 19.57 -37.73
C THR A 533 16.56 18.78 -36.83
N GLN A 534 17.48 18.01 -37.42
CA GLN A 534 18.56 17.28 -36.74
C GLN A 534 19.90 18.04 -36.76
N GLY A 535 19.94 19.28 -37.27
CA GLY A 535 21.15 20.09 -37.34
C GLY A 535 21.95 19.92 -38.64
N ILE A 536 21.45 19.17 -39.62
CA ILE A 536 22.14 18.92 -40.89
C ILE A 536 21.76 20.02 -41.89
N ALA A 537 22.72 20.88 -42.25
CA ALA A 537 22.55 21.82 -43.36
C ALA A 537 22.47 21.07 -44.71
N LEU A 538 21.62 21.54 -45.61
CA LEU A 538 21.36 20.92 -46.92
C LEU A 538 21.54 21.93 -48.04
N GLN A 539 21.95 21.49 -49.23
CA GLN A 539 21.85 22.30 -50.44
C GLN A 539 20.51 22.08 -51.13
N ASN A 540 19.95 23.14 -51.72
CA ASN A 540 18.82 23.04 -52.64
C ASN A 540 19.27 22.74 -54.08
N ASP A 541 18.32 22.60 -54.99
CA ASP A 541 18.54 22.31 -56.42
C ASP A 541 19.34 23.41 -57.18
N LYS A 542 19.63 24.55 -56.53
CA LYS A 542 20.48 25.64 -57.07
C LYS A 542 21.88 25.67 -56.45
N GLY A 543 22.19 24.78 -55.51
CA GLY A 543 23.45 24.76 -54.76
C GLY A 543 23.52 25.72 -53.56
N GLU A 544 22.41 26.38 -53.21
CA GLU A 544 22.35 27.29 -52.05
C GLU A 544 22.30 26.47 -50.75
N THR A 545 23.25 26.67 -49.83
CA THR A 545 23.29 25.96 -48.54
C THR A 545 22.30 26.57 -47.54
N ILE A 546 21.27 25.79 -47.20
CA ILE A 546 20.24 26.12 -46.23
C ILE A 546 20.63 25.50 -44.89
N THR A 547 20.80 26.33 -43.87
CA THR A 547 21.15 25.89 -42.52
C THR A 547 19.89 25.74 -41.64
N PRO A 548 19.93 24.94 -40.56
CA PRO A 548 18.79 24.75 -39.66
C PRO A 548 18.17 26.06 -39.15
N GLU A 549 19.01 27.06 -38.86
CA GLU A 549 18.63 28.36 -38.27
C GLU A 549 17.81 29.21 -39.23
N MET A 550 17.91 28.98 -40.54
CA MET A 550 17.10 29.66 -41.55
C MET A 550 15.63 29.21 -41.52
N VAL A 551 15.37 27.96 -41.08
CA VAL A 551 14.07 27.28 -41.17
C VAL A 551 13.45 26.92 -39.82
N LEU A 552 14.22 26.95 -38.73
CA LEU A 552 13.74 26.86 -37.35
C LEU A 552 13.39 28.27 -36.81
N GLY A 553 12.53 28.32 -35.79
CA GLY A 553 12.46 29.47 -34.88
C GLY A 553 13.61 29.44 -33.86
N PRO A 554 13.69 30.43 -32.95
CA PRO A 554 14.60 30.34 -31.81
C PRO A 554 14.19 29.17 -30.90
N ASP A 555 15.19 28.54 -30.29
CA ASP A 555 14.99 27.56 -29.23
C ASP A 555 14.34 28.22 -28.00
N ARG A 556 13.55 27.45 -27.26
CA ARG A 556 12.90 27.88 -26.02
C ARG A 556 13.56 27.16 -24.86
N GLU A 557 14.07 27.93 -23.90
CA GLU A 557 14.69 27.34 -22.71
C GLU A 557 13.69 26.49 -21.92
N GLY A 558 14.18 25.42 -21.30
CA GLY A 558 13.36 24.50 -20.51
C GLY A 558 12.84 25.18 -19.25
N THR A 559 11.53 25.09 -19.02
CA THR A 559 10.89 25.52 -17.78
C THR A 559 11.47 24.78 -16.57
N ALA A 560 11.66 25.51 -15.47
CA ALA A 560 12.03 24.95 -14.17
C ALA A 560 10.95 25.20 -13.11
N PHE A 561 10.91 24.36 -12.08
CA PHE A 561 10.11 24.55 -10.88
C PHE A 561 10.83 23.99 -9.65
N ILE A 562 10.45 24.48 -8.47
CA ILE A 562 10.98 24.00 -7.18
C ILE A 562 9.85 23.33 -6.39
N VAL A 563 10.15 22.19 -5.77
CA VAL A 563 9.33 21.53 -4.74
C VAL A 563 10.06 21.72 -3.41
N ALA A 564 9.58 22.66 -2.60
CA ALA A 564 10.20 23.05 -1.33
C ALA A 564 9.39 22.47 -0.16
N ASP A 565 10.00 21.60 0.63
CA ASP A 565 9.37 20.89 1.75
C ASP A 565 9.95 21.40 3.08
N LEU A 566 9.14 22.14 3.84
CA LEU A 566 9.53 22.91 5.03
C LEU A 566 8.68 22.47 6.24
N PRO A 567 9.13 21.47 7.03
CA PRO A 567 8.33 20.84 8.08
C PRO A 567 7.96 21.74 9.28
N SER A 568 8.73 22.79 9.53
CA SER A 568 8.50 23.80 10.58
C SER A 568 9.13 25.14 10.18
N ALA A 569 8.84 26.20 10.93
CA ALA A 569 9.36 27.56 10.65
C ALA A 569 10.91 27.61 10.66
N GLU A 570 11.54 26.72 11.42
CA GLU A 570 13.01 26.58 11.51
C GLU A 570 13.68 26.22 10.18
N TYR A 571 12.93 25.72 9.18
CA TYR A 571 13.49 25.36 7.88
C TYR A 571 13.47 26.51 6.87
N VAL A 572 12.72 27.60 7.14
CA VAL A 572 12.53 28.71 6.18
C VAL A 572 13.84 29.46 5.91
N ALA A 573 14.46 30.04 6.94
CA ALA A 573 15.69 30.82 6.76
C ALA A 573 16.88 29.99 6.22
N PRO A 574 17.11 28.73 6.65
CA PRO A 574 18.11 27.85 6.04
C PRO A 574 17.81 27.52 4.57
N PHE A 575 16.56 27.23 4.21
CA PHE A 575 16.17 26.99 2.82
C PHE A 575 16.46 28.21 1.94
N LEU A 576 15.99 29.40 2.33
CA LEU A 576 16.20 30.64 1.58
C LEU A 576 17.69 30.96 1.40
N LYS A 577 18.51 30.74 2.45
CA LYS A 577 19.97 30.91 2.42
C LYS A 577 20.65 29.90 1.48
N LEU A 578 20.28 28.62 1.54
CA LEU A 578 20.86 27.57 0.70
C LEU A 578 20.48 27.77 -0.77
N GLN A 579 19.21 28.10 -1.04
CA GLN A 579 18.70 28.40 -2.37
C GLN A 579 19.41 29.62 -3.00
N ALA A 580 19.65 30.68 -2.23
CA ALA A 580 20.38 31.87 -2.70
C ALA A 580 21.87 31.59 -3.03
N ALA A 581 22.43 30.47 -2.57
CA ALA A 581 23.77 30.01 -2.90
C ALA A 581 23.82 28.97 -4.04
N VAL A 582 22.68 28.62 -4.66
CA VAL A 582 22.64 27.73 -5.84
C VAL A 582 23.08 28.51 -7.09
N PRO A 583 23.94 27.95 -7.97
CA PRO A 583 24.37 28.61 -9.20
C PRO A 583 23.22 29.06 -10.12
N GLU A 584 23.37 30.25 -10.70
CA GLU A 584 22.38 30.89 -11.58
C GLU A 584 21.99 30.02 -12.79
N SER A 585 22.92 29.20 -13.32
CA SER A 585 22.66 28.24 -14.39
C SER A 585 21.60 27.18 -14.04
N THR A 586 21.51 26.81 -12.76
CA THR A 586 20.47 25.93 -12.22
C THR A 586 19.19 26.74 -11.99
N MET A 587 19.30 27.91 -11.34
CA MET A 587 18.18 28.77 -10.92
C MET A 587 17.46 29.51 -12.07
N SER A 588 18.05 29.61 -13.27
CA SER A 588 17.42 30.30 -14.40
C SER A 588 16.10 29.63 -14.83
N ASN A 589 15.11 30.45 -15.22
CA ASN A 589 13.79 30.04 -15.71
C ASN A 589 12.92 29.22 -14.72
N ILE A 590 13.12 29.39 -13.41
CA ILE A 590 12.13 28.95 -12.40
C ILE A 590 10.82 29.70 -12.64
N SER A 591 9.82 28.95 -13.08
CA SER A 591 8.49 29.43 -13.45
C SER A 591 7.47 29.23 -12.32
N ALA A 592 7.72 28.28 -11.41
CA ALA A 592 6.87 28.02 -10.25
C ALA A 592 7.63 27.55 -9.00
N TYR A 593 7.08 27.89 -7.84
CA TYR A 593 7.36 27.25 -6.55
C TYR A 593 6.14 26.43 -6.12
N VAL A 594 6.36 25.18 -5.71
CA VAL A 594 5.40 24.37 -4.98
C VAL A 594 5.90 24.23 -3.54
N TRP A 595 5.25 24.92 -2.63
CA TRP A 595 5.55 24.92 -1.20
C TRP A 595 4.76 23.80 -0.52
N ILE A 596 5.45 22.80 0.02
CA ILE A 596 4.92 21.79 0.92
C ILE A 596 5.31 22.23 2.34
N LEU A 597 4.34 22.68 3.12
CA LEU A 597 4.59 23.38 4.38
C LEU A 597 3.98 22.61 5.56
N GLY A 598 4.71 22.56 6.68
CA GLY A 598 4.13 22.19 7.97
C GLY A 598 3.13 23.23 8.48
N PRO A 599 2.37 22.91 9.56
CA PRO A 599 1.47 23.86 10.20
C PRO A 599 2.19 25.15 10.61
N GLN A 600 1.50 26.29 10.49
CA GLN A 600 1.95 27.65 10.83
C GLN A 600 3.15 28.19 10.04
N VAL A 601 3.88 27.36 9.29
CA VAL A 601 5.00 27.78 8.42
C VAL A 601 4.52 28.73 7.32
N ALA A 602 3.28 28.57 6.88
CA ALA A 602 2.66 29.33 5.81
C ALA A 602 2.41 30.82 6.17
N GLU A 603 2.36 31.17 7.46
CA GLU A 603 2.25 32.56 7.95
C GLU A 603 3.62 33.19 8.32
N ASN A 604 4.74 32.49 8.06
CA ASN A 604 6.08 32.96 8.41
C ASN A 604 6.49 34.21 7.61
N ALA A 605 6.97 35.25 8.33
CA ALA A 605 7.29 36.55 7.76
C ALA A 605 8.40 36.52 6.68
N ASP A 606 9.45 35.70 6.85
CA ASP A 606 10.54 35.60 5.87
C ASP A 606 10.06 34.93 4.58
N LEU A 607 9.21 33.90 4.70
CA LEU A 607 8.58 33.22 3.57
C LEU A 607 7.62 34.15 2.81
N VAL A 608 6.77 34.89 3.54
CA VAL A 608 5.85 35.88 2.96
C VAL A 608 6.63 36.99 2.25
N HIS A 609 7.70 37.51 2.85
CA HIS A 609 8.58 38.50 2.22
C HIS A 609 9.29 37.94 0.97
N PHE A 610 9.74 36.67 1.00
CA PHE A 610 10.30 36.01 -0.18
C PHE A 610 9.27 35.93 -1.33
N MET A 611 8.04 35.48 -1.07
CA MET A 611 6.98 35.44 -2.09
C MET A 611 6.64 36.85 -2.61
N GLN A 612 6.63 37.86 -1.74
CA GLN A 612 6.43 39.26 -2.14
C GLN A 612 7.55 39.82 -3.02
N SER A 613 8.80 39.39 -2.82
CA SER A 613 9.93 39.78 -3.70
C SER A 613 9.96 39.01 -5.03
N THR A 614 9.31 37.85 -5.10
CA THR A 614 9.34 36.93 -6.27
C THR A 614 7.99 36.80 -6.99
N LYS A 615 7.11 37.82 -6.90
CA LYS A 615 5.76 37.89 -7.52
C LYS A 615 5.67 37.63 -9.03
N SER A 616 6.78 37.62 -9.76
CA SER A 616 6.85 37.23 -11.18
C SER A 616 6.79 35.70 -11.39
N VAL A 617 7.00 34.91 -10.33
CA VAL A 617 7.01 33.45 -10.33
C VAL A 617 5.68 32.94 -9.75
N GLN A 618 5.16 31.83 -10.28
CA GLN A 618 3.91 31.25 -9.77
C GLN A 618 4.16 30.51 -8.45
N HIS A 619 3.74 31.08 -7.32
CA HIS A 619 3.68 30.37 -6.05
C HIS A 619 2.41 29.53 -5.95
N ILE A 620 2.56 28.27 -5.53
CA ILE A 620 1.48 27.33 -5.21
C ILE A 620 1.83 26.71 -3.87
N MET A 621 0.85 26.57 -2.96
CA MET A 621 1.11 26.25 -1.55
C MET A 621 0.21 25.13 -1.05
N THR A 622 0.78 24.20 -0.28
CA THR A 622 0.07 23.12 0.40
C THR A 622 0.45 23.13 1.87
N ALA A 623 -0.52 23.28 2.77
CA ALA A 623 -0.29 23.26 4.22
C ALA A 623 -1.54 22.69 4.93
N PRO A 624 -1.40 21.93 6.03
CA PRO A 624 -2.55 21.36 6.77
C PRO A 624 -3.56 22.38 7.29
N ASP A 625 -3.12 23.62 7.48
CA ASP A 625 -3.84 24.79 7.99
C ASP A 625 -4.28 25.78 6.89
N ALA A 626 -4.04 25.45 5.62
CA ALA A 626 -4.47 26.25 4.47
C ALA A 626 -5.25 25.45 3.41
N CYS A 627 -4.94 24.17 3.22
CA CYS A 627 -5.67 23.29 2.31
C CYS A 627 -7.04 22.87 2.90
N PRO A 628 -8.13 22.87 2.11
CA PRO A 628 -9.42 22.38 2.59
C PRO A 628 -9.38 20.86 2.82
N ASP A 629 -9.89 20.39 3.97
CA ASP A 629 -10.00 18.96 4.30
C ASP A 629 -11.09 18.24 3.47
N ARG A 630 -10.95 18.26 2.14
CA ARG A 630 -11.84 17.53 1.24
C ARG A 630 -11.61 16.03 1.36
N LEU A 631 -12.68 15.29 1.08
CA LEU A 631 -12.63 13.86 0.85
C LEU A 631 -11.66 13.56 -0.30
N SER A 632 -10.65 12.72 -0.07
CA SER A 632 -9.73 12.23 -1.12
C SER A 632 -10.30 11.00 -1.84
N PHE A 633 -11.26 10.29 -1.24
CA PHE A 633 -11.84 9.04 -1.75
C PHE A 633 -13.36 9.14 -2.00
N ASP A 634 -13.74 10.01 -2.95
CA ASP A 634 -15.16 10.34 -3.28
C ASP A 634 -16.06 9.10 -3.45
N SER A 635 -15.51 7.98 -3.93
CA SER A 635 -16.29 6.77 -4.21
C SER A 635 -16.48 5.82 -3.03
N ALA A 636 -15.60 5.87 -2.02
CA ALA A 636 -15.88 5.26 -0.72
C ALA A 636 -16.95 6.09 0.01
N ALA A 637 -16.77 7.41 0.05
CA ALA A 637 -17.74 8.31 0.68
C ALA A 637 -19.13 8.26 0.01
N GLY A 638 -19.20 8.16 -1.31
CA GLY A 638 -20.46 7.97 -2.04
C GLY A 638 -21.14 6.62 -1.77
N ALA A 639 -20.38 5.53 -1.63
CA ALA A 639 -20.92 4.24 -1.22
C ALA A 639 -21.50 4.31 0.21
N THR A 640 -20.77 4.91 1.14
CA THR A 640 -21.22 5.10 2.53
C THR A 640 -22.42 6.04 2.64
N ALA A 641 -22.52 7.08 1.80
CA ALA A 641 -23.71 7.93 1.74
C ALA A 641 -24.94 7.16 1.25
N LYS A 642 -24.79 6.24 0.29
CA LYS A 642 -25.88 5.33 -0.12
C LYS A 642 -26.26 4.35 0.99
N LEU A 643 -25.29 3.83 1.76
CA LEU A 643 -25.56 3.00 2.93
C LEU A 643 -26.27 3.78 4.05
N ALA A 644 -25.87 5.02 4.32
CA ALA A 644 -26.52 5.91 5.30
C ALA A 644 -27.95 6.33 4.89
N ALA A 645 -28.28 6.29 3.60
CA ALA A 645 -29.65 6.46 3.11
C ALA A 645 -30.49 5.17 3.16
N VAL A 646 -29.87 4.01 3.38
CA VAL A 646 -30.54 2.72 3.59
C VAL A 646 -30.73 2.42 5.09
N ASP A 647 -29.67 2.59 5.89
CA ASP A 647 -29.67 2.49 7.35
C ASP A 647 -28.89 3.69 7.96
N PRO A 648 -29.59 4.76 8.36
CA PRO A 648 -28.97 5.95 8.95
C PRO A 648 -28.52 5.77 10.42
N VAL A 649 -28.75 4.60 11.02
CA VAL A 649 -28.34 4.32 12.42
C VAL A 649 -26.90 3.84 12.45
N ARG A 650 -26.56 2.85 11.61
CA ARG A 650 -25.21 2.24 11.58
C ARG A 650 -24.25 2.86 10.56
N TYR A 651 -24.76 3.66 9.62
CA TYR A 651 -23.94 4.38 8.64
C TYR A 651 -24.16 5.87 8.73
N LYS A 652 -23.06 6.63 8.66
CA LYS A 652 -23.04 8.09 8.65
C LYS A 652 -22.20 8.57 7.47
N VAL A 653 -22.57 9.73 6.93
CA VAL A 653 -21.80 10.39 5.87
C VAL A 653 -20.41 10.77 6.44
N PRO A 654 -19.30 10.47 5.74
CA PRO A 654 -17.95 10.77 6.24
C PRO A 654 -17.71 12.23 6.65
N VAL A 655 -17.06 12.40 7.80
CA VAL A 655 -16.77 13.71 8.40
C VAL A 655 -15.76 14.49 7.56
N VAL A 656 -16.17 15.70 7.15
CA VAL A 656 -15.33 16.73 6.54
C VAL A 656 -15.07 17.80 7.61
N ARG A 657 -13.80 18.12 7.90
CA ARG A 657 -13.47 19.20 8.85
C ARG A 657 -13.46 20.55 8.15
N GLU A 658 -13.85 21.60 8.87
CA GLU A 658 -13.54 22.96 8.44
C GLU A 658 -12.06 23.24 8.74
N THR A 659 -11.24 23.36 7.70
CA THR A 659 -9.89 23.92 7.87
C THR A 659 -10.03 25.36 8.34
N ALA A 660 -9.34 25.71 9.43
CA ALA A 660 -9.20 27.11 9.83
C ALA A 660 -8.68 27.93 8.64
N LYS A 661 -9.34 29.04 8.32
CA LYS A 661 -8.89 29.91 7.23
C LYS A 661 -7.64 30.67 7.69
N SER A 662 -6.46 30.15 7.39
CA SER A 662 -5.19 30.88 7.55
C SER A 662 -5.32 32.28 6.94
N SER A 663 -4.71 33.29 7.57
CA SER A 663 -4.84 34.70 7.19
C SER A 663 -4.15 35.09 5.88
N ILE A 664 -3.62 34.09 5.17
CA ILE A 664 -2.65 34.23 4.10
C ILE A 664 -3.30 34.85 2.86
N GLN A 665 -2.63 35.89 2.36
CA GLN A 665 -3.06 36.67 1.22
C GLN A 665 -3.14 35.79 -0.04
N SER A 666 -4.36 35.46 -0.46
CA SER A 666 -4.65 34.73 -1.70
C SER A 666 -4.14 35.41 -2.98
N GLU A 667 -3.65 36.66 -2.86
CA GLU A 667 -2.92 37.40 -3.90
C GLU A 667 -1.47 36.94 -4.10
N LEU A 668 -0.84 36.28 -3.11
CA LEU A 668 0.58 35.91 -3.14
C LEU A 668 0.83 34.47 -3.60
N ALA A 669 -0.02 33.53 -3.17
CA ALA A 669 0.12 32.12 -3.49
C ALA A 669 -1.25 31.45 -3.67
N ILE A 670 -1.31 30.49 -4.59
CA ILE A 670 -2.52 29.71 -4.86
C ILE A 670 -2.51 28.46 -3.98
N ILE A 671 -3.54 28.28 -3.17
CA ILE A 671 -3.73 27.05 -2.39
C ILE A 671 -3.92 25.87 -3.35
N ALA A 672 -3.15 24.81 -3.16
CA ALA A 672 -3.27 23.60 -3.98
C ALA A 672 -4.55 22.82 -3.63
N ASP A 673 -5.02 22.08 -4.63
CA ASP A 673 -6.27 21.33 -4.58
C ASP A 673 -6.12 20.05 -5.41
N ARG A 674 -6.88 19.01 -5.08
CA ARG A 674 -6.79 17.72 -5.76
C ARG A 674 -7.21 17.88 -7.23
N GLY A 675 -6.36 17.47 -8.15
CA GLY A 675 -6.56 17.66 -9.59
C GLY A 675 -6.12 19.02 -10.15
N LEU A 676 -5.60 19.94 -9.33
CA LEU A 676 -4.96 21.17 -9.84
C LEU A 676 -3.80 20.79 -10.77
N THR A 677 -3.79 21.35 -11.98
CA THR A 677 -2.77 21.07 -13.01
C THR A 677 -1.98 22.32 -13.36
N LEU A 678 -0.65 22.22 -13.37
CA LEU A 678 0.24 23.21 -13.99
C LEU A 678 0.83 22.62 -15.28
N ASN A 679 0.43 23.17 -16.43
CA ASN A 679 1.09 22.85 -17.69
C ASN A 679 2.43 23.58 -17.73
N LEU A 680 3.49 22.84 -18.01
CA LEU A 680 4.84 23.36 -18.22
C LEU A 680 5.06 23.59 -19.72
N GLU A 681 4.68 22.60 -20.53
CA GLU A 681 4.86 22.59 -21.99
C GLU A 681 3.55 22.21 -22.72
N PRO A 682 3.32 22.70 -23.96
CA PRO A 682 4.19 23.62 -24.72
C PRO A 682 4.09 25.08 -24.30
N ASN A 683 3.20 25.44 -23.37
CA ASN A 683 3.09 26.78 -22.80
C ASN A 683 2.84 26.66 -21.29
N PHE A 684 3.59 27.44 -20.52
CA PHE A 684 3.39 27.56 -19.08
C PHE A 684 1.99 28.12 -18.78
N LYS A 685 1.14 27.32 -18.12
CA LYS A 685 -0.23 27.73 -17.76
C LYS A 685 -0.80 26.88 -16.63
N LEU A 686 -1.16 27.54 -15.52
CA LEU A 686 -1.98 26.95 -14.47
C LEU A 686 -3.42 26.70 -14.98
N SER A 687 -3.99 25.55 -14.60
CA SER A 687 -5.31 25.09 -15.05
C SER A 687 -6.12 24.56 -13.86
N THR A 688 -6.98 25.42 -13.33
CA THR A 688 -7.94 25.11 -12.26
C THR A 688 -9.12 24.26 -12.76
N GLY A 689 -9.39 24.21 -14.07
CA GLY A 689 -10.49 23.45 -14.66
C GLY A 689 -10.33 21.92 -14.67
N GLU A 690 -9.25 21.39 -14.08
CA GLU A 690 -9.04 19.96 -13.83
C GLU A 690 -9.14 19.59 -12.33
N ILE A 691 -9.37 20.58 -11.45
CA ILE A 691 -9.63 20.39 -10.01
C ILE A 691 -10.86 19.50 -9.82
N ASN A 692 -10.77 18.54 -8.89
CA ASN A 692 -11.91 17.76 -8.42
C ASN A 692 -12.88 18.66 -7.62
N PRO A 693 -14.14 18.82 -8.05
CA PRO A 693 -15.11 19.59 -7.29
C PRO A 693 -15.34 18.93 -5.91
N PRO A 694 -15.74 19.70 -4.88
CA PRO A 694 -16.24 19.14 -3.63
C PRO A 694 -17.32 18.09 -3.89
N MET A 695 -17.37 17.06 -3.06
CA MET A 695 -18.36 16.00 -3.21
C MET A 695 -19.76 16.50 -2.86
N ASP A 696 -20.64 16.55 -3.87
CA ASP A 696 -22.07 16.68 -3.69
C ASP A 696 -22.71 15.29 -3.54
N TYR A 697 -23.46 15.09 -2.46
CA TYR A 697 -24.16 13.85 -2.19
C TYR A 697 -25.55 13.79 -2.84
N ALA A 698 -26.18 14.92 -3.19
CA ALA A 698 -27.51 14.94 -3.79
C ALA A 698 -27.62 14.06 -5.06
N PRO A 699 -26.77 14.20 -6.10
CA PRO A 699 -26.85 13.33 -7.28
C PRO A 699 -26.55 11.86 -6.96
N VAL A 700 -25.71 11.59 -5.95
CA VAL A 700 -25.38 10.22 -5.51
C VAL A 700 -26.57 9.56 -4.81
N LEU A 701 -27.40 10.34 -4.10
CA LEU A 701 -28.63 9.86 -3.47
C LEU A 701 -29.79 9.76 -4.47
N ASP A 702 -29.81 10.58 -5.52
CA ASP A 702 -30.77 10.47 -6.64
C ASP A 702 -30.51 9.27 -7.58
N GLU A 703 -29.31 8.69 -7.55
CA GLU A 703 -29.04 7.38 -8.15
C GLU A 703 -29.72 6.21 -7.40
N LEU A 704 -30.26 6.41 -6.20
CA LEU A 704 -30.95 5.34 -5.45
C LEU A 704 -32.32 5.04 -6.05
N SER A 705 -32.50 3.80 -6.53
CA SER A 705 -33.74 3.35 -7.15
C SER A 705 -34.94 3.41 -6.18
N ALA A 706 -36.15 3.52 -6.73
CA ALA A 706 -37.39 3.48 -5.95
C ALA A 706 -37.53 2.15 -5.18
N GLU A 707 -36.97 1.07 -5.70
CA GLU A 707 -36.91 -0.25 -5.04
C GLU A 707 -36.03 -0.23 -3.79
N VAL A 708 -34.83 0.35 -3.85
CA VAL A 708 -33.95 0.51 -2.68
C VAL A 708 -34.59 1.41 -1.62
N ARG A 709 -35.18 2.55 -2.05
CA ARG A 709 -35.87 3.48 -1.16
C ARG A 709 -37.10 2.83 -0.48
N LEU A 710 -37.83 1.97 -1.19
CA LEU A 710 -38.93 1.20 -0.62
C LEU A 710 -38.44 0.13 0.36
N ALA A 711 -37.45 -0.69 -0.03
CA ALA A 711 -36.92 -1.76 0.80
C ALA A 711 -36.28 -1.24 2.10
N SER A 712 -35.57 -0.11 2.06
CA SER A 712 -35.06 0.58 3.26
C SER A 712 -36.20 1.00 4.21
N LYS A 713 -37.29 1.59 3.66
CA LYS A 713 -38.47 1.96 4.46
C LYS A 713 -39.15 0.74 5.09
N THR A 714 -39.29 -0.36 4.33
CA THR A 714 -39.82 -1.63 4.86
C THR A 714 -38.93 -2.20 5.96
N ALA A 715 -37.61 -2.18 5.80
CA ALA A 715 -36.66 -2.64 6.82
C ALA A 715 -36.80 -1.85 8.14
N LEU A 716 -36.95 -0.52 8.06
CA LEU A 716 -37.19 0.34 9.23
C LEU A 716 -38.53 0.04 9.91
N GLU A 717 -39.60 -0.20 9.13
CA GLU A 717 -40.92 -0.58 9.65
C GLU A 717 -40.91 -1.98 10.29
N GLU A 718 -40.15 -2.93 9.74
CA GLU A 718 -39.95 -4.26 10.33
C GLU A 718 -39.10 -4.23 11.61
N VAL A 719 -38.09 -3.35 11.71
CA VAL A 719 -37.30 -3.20 12.93
C VAL A 719 -38.14 -2.70 14.10
N GLU A 720 -39.02 -1.72 13.90
CA GLU A 720 -39.90 -1.25 14.99
C GLU A 720 -41.00 -2.27 15.32
N LYS A 721 -41.51 -3.01 14.32
CA LYS A 721 -42.51 -4.08 14.51
C LYS A 721 -41.96 -5.26 15.31
N ASP A 722 -40.77 -5.75 14.96
CA ASP A 722 -40.16 -6.92 15.60
C ASP A 722 -39.27 -6.54 16.80
N ARG A 723 -39.28 -5.26 17.20
CA ARG A 723 -38.49 -4.66 18.28
C ARG A 723 -38.49 -5.46 19.59
N VAL A 724 -39.63 -5.99 20.00
CA VAL A 724 -39.73 -6.81 21.24
C VAL A 724 -38.81 -8.04 21.18
N THR A 725 -38.69 -8.66 20.01
CA THR A 725 -37.83 -9.82 19.75
C THR A 725 -36.35 -9.40 19.64
N LEU A 726 -36.08 -8.26 18.97
CA LEU A 726 -34.72 -7.71 18.85
C LEU A 726 -34.16 -7.30 20.23
N ASP A 727 -34.93 -6.55 21.02
CA ASP A 727 -34.62 -6.20 22.41
C ASP A 727 -34.44 -7.46 23.30
N ALA A 728 -35.19 -8.53 23.02
CA ALA A 728 -35.06 -9.81 23.73
C ALA A 728 -33.83 -10.64 23.31
N TRP A 729 -33.29 -10.44 22.10
CA TRP A 729 -31.99 -10.96 21.71
C TRP A 729 -30.86 -10.12 22.30
N ALA A 730 -30.94 -8.78 22.23
CA ALA A 730 -29.95 -7.87 22.80
C ALA A 730 -29.71 -8.11 24.32
N ARG A 731 -30.77 -8.46 25.07
CA ARG A 731 -30.66 -8.86 26.50
C ARG A 731 -29.93 -10.18 26.76
N LYS A 732 -29.62 -10.99 25.74
CA LYS A 732 -28.81 -12.23 25.84
C LYS A 732 -27.33 -12.00 25.57
N VAL A 733 -26.94 -10.79 25.20
CA VAL A 733 -25.61 -10.40 24.70
C VAL A 733 -24.92 -9.56 25.78
N GLU A 734 -23.69 -9.90 26.13
CA GLU A 734 -22.86 -9.11 27.06
C GLU A 734 -22.51 -7.76 26.40
N GLN A 735 -22.50 -6.68 27.17
CA GLN A 735 -22.19 -5.33 26.67
C GLN A 735 -22.91 -4.98 25.33
N PRO A 736 -24.25 -4.99 25.27
CA PRO A 736 -24.97 -4.75 24.02
C PRO A 736 -24.69 -3.36 23.41
N ASP A 737 -24.27 -2.40 24.23
CA ASP A 737 -23.82 -1.05 23.84
C ASP A 737 -22.37 -0.96 23.33
N ALA A 738 -21.60 -2.06 23.32
CA ALA A 738 -20.30 -2.09 22.66
C ALA A 738 -20.44 -1.85 21.15
N GLU A 739 -19.59 -1.02 20.55
CA GLU A 739 -19.59 -0.74 19.10
C GLU A 739 -18.49 -1.54 18.39
N ILE A 740 -18.86 -2.24 17.32
CA ILE A 740 -17.92 -2.75 16.30
C ILE A 740 -17.89 -1.74 15.15
N ILE A 741 -16.70 -1.23 14.85
CA ILE A 741 -16.49 -0.15 13.89
C ILE A 741 -15.45 -0.60 12.86
N THR A 742 -15.91 -0.99 11.68
CA THR A 742 -15.03 -1.52 10.63
C THR A 742 -14.49 -0.38 9.78
N LEU A 743 -13.27 0.06 10.14
CA LEU A 743 -12.56 1.17 9.52
C LEU A 743 -12.11 0.81 8.10
N GLY A 744 -11.75 -0.44 7.84
CA GLY A 744 -11.44 -0.94 6.51
C GLY A 744 -11.76 -2.44 6.37
N THR A 745 -12.23 -2.84 5.19
CA THR A 745 -12.99 -4.10 5.01
C THR A 745 -12.59 -4.94 3.80
N GLY A 746 -11.46 -4.64 3.14
CA GLY A 746 -11.03 -5.33 1.93
C GLY A 746 -9.60 -5.88 1.99
N SER A 747 -9.34 -6.90 1.17
CA SER A 747 -8.10 -7.69 1.19
C SER A 747 -6.98 -7.21 0.25
N ALA A 748 -5.73 -7.44 0.69
CA ALA A 748 -4.44 -7.34 0.00
C ALA A 748 -3.96 -5.95 -0.41
N LEU A 749 -4.82 -5.15 -1.06
CA LEU A 749 -4.51 -3.81 -1.57
C LEU A 749 -5.66 -2.85 -1.17
N PRO A 750 -5.53 -1.52 -1.28
CA PRO A 750 -6.66 -0.61 -1.08
C PRO A 750 -7.42 -0.34 -2.39
N SER A 751 -8.74 -0.55 -2.39
CA SER A 751 -9.60 -0.30 -3.55
C SER A 751 -10.27 1.08 -3.53
N LYS A 752 -10.94 1.38 -4.65
CA LYS A 752 -11.85 2.52 -4.82
C LYS A 752 -13.01 2.58 -3.81
N TYR A 753 -13.41 1.44 -3.21
CA TYR A 753 -14.60 1.35 -2.35
C TYR A 753 -14.29 0.86 -0.93
N ARG A 754 -13.44 -0.15 -0.79
CA ARG A 754 -12.98 -0.70 0.51
C ARG A 754 -11.50 -0.41 0.74
N ASN A 755 -11.13 0.01 1.95
CA ASN A 755 -9.75 0.12 2.41
C ASN A 755 -9.21 -1.25 2.83
N VAL A 756 -7.91 -1.32 3.12
CA VAL A 756 -7.28 -2.47 3.80
C VAL A 756 -7.74 -2.60 5.26
N SER A 757 -7.60 -3.80 5.84
CA SER A 757 -8.17 -4.21 7.13
C SER A 757 -7.91 -3.27 8.31
N GLY A 758 -8.95 -3.05 9.11
CA GLY A 758 -8.83 -2.51 10.46
C GLY A 758 -10.20 -2.38 11.14
N THR A 759 -10.33 -2.91 12.35
CA THR A 759 -11.61 -2.95 13.09
C THR A 759 -11.44 -2.46 14.52
N LEU A 760 -12.12 -1.37 14.87
CA LEU A 760 -12.12 -0.81 16.22
C LEU A 760 -13.33 -1.35 17.00
N VAL A 761 -13.07 -1.92 18.18
CA VAL A 761 -14.08 -2.35 19.15
C VAL A 761 -14.07 -1.35 20.30
N LYS A 762 -15.16 -0.57 20.47
CA LYS A 762 -15.34 0.34 21.62
C LYS A 762 -16.20 -0.34 22.67
N VAL A 763 -15.70 -0.54 23.89
CA VAL A 763 -16.45 -1.15 25.00
C VAL A 763 -16.71 -0.12 26.11
N PRO A 764 -17.97 0.31 26.31
CA PRO A 764 -18.35 1.23 27.38
C PRO A 764 -17.82 0.80 28.75
N GLY A 765 -17.24 1.75 29.49
CA GLY A 765 -16.68 1.52 30.82
C GLY A 765 -15.32 0.79 30.87
N TRP A 766 -14.85 0.19 29.77
CA TRP A 766 -13.54 -0.50 29.72
C TRP A 766 -12.52 0.23 28.83
N GLY A 767 -12.92 0.70 27.65
CA GLY A 767 -12.03 1.34 26.66
C GLY A 767 -12.14 0.72 25.27
N ASN A 768 -11.15 0.98 24.41
CA ASN A 768 -11.16 0.58 23.01
C ASN A 768 -10.03 -0.41 22.68
N ILE A 769 -10.32 -1.34 21.77
CA ILE A 769 -9.40 -2.34 21.21
C ILE A 769 -9.37 -2.13 19.69
N LEU A 770 -8.19 -2.07 19.08
CA LEU A 770 -8.02 -2.06 17.62
C LEU A 770 -7.54 -3.44 17.16
N LEU A 771 -8.30 -4.08 16.28
CA LEU A 771 -8.03 -5.37 15.67
C LEU A 771 -7.56 -5.13 14.23
N ASP A 772 -6.26 -5.30 14.02
CA ASP A 772 -5.50 -4.92 12.83
C ASP A 772 -5.58 -3.42 12.48
N ALA A 773 -4.51 -2.93 11.85
CA ALA A 773 -4.28 -1.53 11.56
C ALA A 773 -3.55 -1.38 10.22
N GLY A 774 -4.23 -1.72 9.11
CA GLY A 774 -3.73 -1.53 7.76
C GLY A 774 -3.50 -0.06 7.37
N GLU A 775 -2.86 0.17 6.22
CA GLU A 775 -2.57 1.50 5.69
C GLU A 775 -3.82 2.41 5.71
N ASN A 776 -3.64 3.62 6.23
CA ASN A 776 -4.63 4.68 6.37
C ASN A 776 -5.75 4.44 7.40
N THR A 777 -5.56 3.52 8.35
CA THR A 777 -6.48 3.33 9.49
C THR A 777 -6.78 4.63 10.24
N VAL A 778 -5.76 5.48 10.45
CA VAL A 778 -5.93 6.81 11.07
C VAL A 778 -6.84 7.73 10.25
N GLY A 779 -6.69 7.78 8.92
CA GLY A 779 -7.56 8.60 8.08
C GLY A 779 -9.00 8.11 8.07
N GLN A 780 -9.19 6.79 8.03
CA GLN A 780 -10.51 6.17 8.18
C GLN A 780 -11.16 6.54 9.53
N MET A 781 -10.42 6.49 10.66
CA MET A 781 -10.93 6.96 11.96
C MET A 781 -11.32 8.45 11.92
N LYS A 782 -10.49 9.31 11.32
CA LYS A 782 -10.77 10.74 11.18
C LYS A 782 -11.99 11.02 10.30
N ARG A 783 -12.41 10.11 9.42
CA ARG A 783 -13.66 10.19 8.65
C ARG A 783 -14.89 9.61 9.35
N VAL A 784 -14.73 8.69 10.30
CA VAL A 784 -15.85 8.12 11.09
C VAL A 784 -16.25 9.01 12.28
N PHE A 785 -15.29 9.72 12.87
CA PHE A 785 -15.45 10.44 14.13
C PHE A 785 -15.34 11.96 13.95
N SER A 786 -16.09 12.71 14.78
CA SER A 786 -15.80 14.13 15.03
C SER A 786 -14.40 14.26 15.66
N GLU A 787 -13.83 15.47 15.70
CA GLU A 787 -12.51 15.67 16.31
C GLU A 787 -12.51 15.34 17.82
N GLU A 788 -13.58 15.70 18.54
CA GLU A 788 -13.77 15.34 19.94
C GLU A 788 -13.91 13.82 20.14
N GLU A 789 -14.73 13.13 19.33
CA GLU A 789 -14.87 11.67 19.44
C GLU A 789 -13.57 10.95 19.01
N TYR A 790 -12.84 11.47 18.01
CA TYR A 790 -11.54 10.93 17.59
C TYR A 790 -10.51 11.00 18.72
N LEU A 791 -10.38 12.15 19.38
CA LEU A 791 -9.47 12.33 20.52
C LEU A 791 -9.91 11.49 21.74
N ALA A 792 -11.22 11.34 21.98
CA ALA A 792 -11.74 10.44 23.01
C ALA A 792 -11.48 8.96 22.68
N VAL A 793 -11.57 8.56 21.42
CA VAL A 793 -11.26 7.20 20.95
C VAL A 793 -9.77 6.89 21.11
N LEU A 794 -8.87 7.83 20.78
CA LEU A 794 -7.44 7.67 21.04
C LEU A 794 -7.14 7.58 22.53
N ARG A 795 -7.66 8.49 23.37
CA ARG A 795 -7.45 8.46 24.82
C ARG A 795 -8.04 7.22 25.50
N GLY A 796 -9.07 6.61 24.91
CA GLY A 796 -9.65 5.35 25.36
C GLY A 796 -8.98 4.09 24.77
N LEU A 797 -8.03 4.21 23.83
CA LEU A 797 -7.38 3.06 23.20
C LEU A 797 -6.41 2.39 24.18
N ARG A 798 -6.75 1.17 24.62
CA ARG A 798 -5.94 0.38 25.55
C ARG A 798 -5.07 -0.68 24.87
N THR A 799 -5.51 -1.15 23.70
CA THR A 799 -4.93 -2.33 23.05
C THR A 799 -4.98 -2.21 21.53
N ILE A 800 -3.86 -2.51 20.87
CA ILE A 800 -3.80 -2.92 19.47
C ILE A 800 -3.46 -4.41 19.44
N TRP A 801 -4.21 -5.20 18.69
CA TRP A 801 -3.86 -6.55 18.29
C TRP A 801 -3.49 -6.54 16.80
N ILE A 802 -2.39 -7.20 16.45
CA ILE A 802 -1.99 -7.45 15.06
C ILE A 802 -1.93 -8.96 14.83
N SER A 803 -2.82 -9.47 13.98
CA SER A 803 -3.02 -10.89 13.72
C SER A 803 -1.81 -11.56 13.06
N HIS A 804 -1.20 -10.89 12.08
CA HIS A 804 -0.09 -11.41 11.31
C HIS A 804 0.65 -10.31 10.53
N LEU A 805 1.71 -10.68 9.80
CA LEU A 805 2.67 -9.73 9.24
C LEU A 805 2.42 -9.28 7.78
N HIS A 806 1.27 -9.59 7.16
CA HIS A 806 0.96 -9.02 5.83
C HIS A 806 0.62 -7.52 5.93
N ALA A 807 1.07 -6.77 4.92
CA ALA A 807 1.18 -5.31 4.99
C ALA A 807 -0.18 -4.59 5.13
N ASP A 808 -1.23 -5.17 4.57
CA ASP A 808 -2.62 -4.72 4.65
C ASP A 808 -3.24 -4.85 6.06
N HIS A 809 -2.55 -5.50 7.01
CA HIS A 809 -3.01 -5.65 8.40
C HIS A 809 -2.26 -4.79 9.42
N HIS A 810 -1.13 -4.15 9.06
CA HIS A 810 -0.31 -3.41 10.04
C HIS A 810 0.38 -2.10 9.59
N LEU A 811 0.37 -1.72 8.32
CA LEU A 811 1.08 -0.49 7.87
C LEU A 811 0.55 0.82 8.48
N GLY A 812 -0.67 0.87 9.00
CA GLY A 812 -1.20 2.03 9.74
C GLY A 812 -0.79 2.08 11.21
N THR A 813 -0.21 1.00 11.77
CA THR A 813 0.09 0.88 13.21
C THR A 813 1.00 2.00 13.71
N ALA A 814 2.03 2.37 12.95
CA ALA A 814 2.94 3.45 13.31
C ALA A 814 2.23 4.81 13.42
N SER A 815 1.30 5.11 12.50
CA SER A 815 0.44 6.31 12.59
C SER A 815 -0.51 6.26 13.79
N VAL A 816 -1.14 5.11 14.08
CA VAL A 816 -2.05 4.98 15.24
C VAL A 816 -1.31 5.24 16.54
N ILE A 817 -0.14 4.63 16.75
CA ILE A 817 0.66 4.82 17.97
C ILE A 817 1.14 6.28 18.09
N LYS A 818 1.57 6.91 16.98
CA LYS A 818 2.06 8.30 16.98
C LYS A 818 0.95 9.33 17.29
N GLU A 819 -0.26 9.12 16.76
CA GLU A 819 -1.42 9.96 17.08
C GLU A 819 -1.93 9.71 18.51
N TRP A 820 -1.91 8.45 18.98
CA TRP A 820 -2.22 8.11 20.38
C TRP A 820 -1.26 8.77 21.36
N TYR A 821 0.05 8.67 21.10
CA TYR A 821 1.13 9.28 21.89
C TYR A 821 0.95 10.80 21.99
N LYS A 822 0.60 11.46 20.89
CA LYS A 822 0.23 12.89 20.88
C LYS A 822 -1.04 13.17 21.69
N ALA A 823 -2.09 12.36 21.56
CA ALA A 823 -3.39 12.61 22.19
C ALA A 823 -3.45 12.32 23.71
N VAL A 824 -2.53 11.48 24.22
CA VAL A 824 -2.43 11.08 25.63
C VAL A 824 -1.28 11.77 26.36
N HIS A 825 -0.09 11.84 25.76
CA HIS A 825 1.15 12.27 26.42
C HIS A 825 1.70 13.61 25.91
N ASP A 826 1.03 14.26 24.95
CA ASP A 826 1.48 15.52 24.31
C ASP A 826 2.95 15.46 23.83
N GLN A 827 3.35 14.28 23.32
CA GLN A 827 4.72 13.98 22.85
C GLN A 827 5.83 14.12 23.92
N GLN A 828 5.49 14.02 25.21
CA GLN A 828 6.47 14.00 26.29
C GLN A 828 7.26 12.68 26.32
N THR A 829 8.58 12.77 26.24
CA THR A 829 9.49 11.61 26.24
C THR A 829 9.47 10.85 27.57
N CYS A 830 9.17 9.55 27.55
CA CYS A 830 9.19 8.72 28.75
C CYS A 830 10.63 8.54 29.30
N GLY A 831 10.99 9.30 30.35
CA GLY A 831 12.32 9.22 30.97
C GLY A 831 12.64 7.92 31.72
N LEU A 832 11.66 7.00 31.87
CA LEU A 832 11.85 5.72 32.57
C LEU A 832 12.39 4.59 31.69
N LEU A 833 12.41 4.73 30.36
CA LEU A 833 12.61 3.62 29.43
C LEU A 833 13.64 3.94 28.33
N ASP A 834 14.92 3.90 28.70
CA ASP A 834 15.89 3.24 27.80
C ASP A 834 15.77 1.73 28.03
N PRO A 835 15.33 0.92 27.04
CA PRO A 835 15.22 -0.53 27.18
C PRO A 835 16.58 -1.25 27.30
N VAL A 836 17.69 -0.51 27.46
CA VAL A 836 19.02 -1.01 27.91
C VAL A 836 19.12 -1.08 29.45
N SER A 837 18.25 -0.39 30.20
CA SER A 837 18.28 -0.38 31.66
C SER A 837 17.84 -1.72 32.26
N SER A 838 18.67 -2.29 33.14
CA SER A 838 18.38 -3.51 33.90
C SER A 838 17.40 -3.29 35.07
N ASP A 839 17.19 -2.04 35.47
CA ASP A 839 16.66 -1.69 36.80
C ASP A 839 15.16 -1.32 36.75
N VAL A 840 14.45 -1.80 35.72
CA VAL A 840 13.07 -1.41 35.40
C VAL A 840 12.07 -2.47 35.88
N ASP A 841 11.16 -2.10 36.79
CA ASP A 841 10.03 -2.95 37.17
C ASP A 841 8.97 -3.00 36.05
N ILE A 842 9.07 -4.03 35.21
CA ILE A 842 8.13 -4.33 34.12
C ILE A 842 6.71 -4.53 34.67
N SER A 843 6.54 -5.05 35.90
CA SER A 843 5.23 -5.30 36.52
C SER A 843 4.50 -3.99 36.84
N ALA A 844 5.23 -3.01 37.39
CA ALA A 844 4.70 -1.67 37.64
C ALA A 844 4.35 -0.93 36.34
N LEU A 845 5.11 -1.14 35.26
CA LEU A 845 4.81 -0.55 33.94
C LEU A 845 3.58 -1.16 33.28
N ILE A 846 3.40 -2.48 33.33
CA ILE A 846 2.26 -3.14 32.66
C ILE A 846 0.91 -2.67 33.24
N GLY A 847 0.84 -2.46 34.56
CA GLY A 847 -0.38 -1.97 35.24
C GLY A 847 -0.69 -0.47 35.03
N ALA A 848 0.19 0.29 34.36
CA ALA A 848 0.01 1.72 34.16
C ALA A 848 -1.06 2.03 33.10
N LYS A 849 -2.12 2.75 33.50
CA LYS A 849 -3.33 2.97 32.69
C LYS A 849 -3.17 3.92 31.50
N ASP A 850 -2.03 4.58 31.42
CA ASP A 850 -1.61 5.56 30.41
C ASP A 850 -0.73 4.95 29.30
N ARG A 851 -0.49 3.63 29.33
CA ARG A 851 0.36 2.91 28.35
C ARG A 851 -0.46 2.09 27.36
N LEU A 852 -0.01 2.03 26.11
CA LEU A 852 -0.70 1.31 25.02
C LEU A 852 -0.18 -0.11 24.89
N THR A 853 -1.04 -1.12 25.08
CA THR A 853 -0.66 -2.52 24.82
C THR A 853 -0.66 -2.81 23.33
N VAL A 854 0.41 -3.39 22.80
CA VAL A 854 0.49 -3.89 21.41
C VAL A 854 0.82 -5.38 21.45
N MET A 855 -0.13 -6.22 21.02
CA MET A 855 -0.02 -7.68 21.02
C MET A 855 0.12 -8.23 19.60
N SER A 856 1.12 -9.09 19.37
CA SER A 856 1.34 -9.80 18.11
C SER A 856 2.40 -10.90 18.27
N ASP A 857 2.76 -11.57 17.17
CA ASP A 857 4.02 -12.32 17.08
C ASP A 857 5.25 -11.38 17.17
N SER A 858 6.32 -11.94 17.71
CA SER A 858 7.68 -11.41 17.73
C SER A 858 8.12 -10.71 16.44
N ALA A 859 7.81 -11.23 15.25
CA ALA A 859 8.27 -10.66 13.98
C ALA A 859 7.69 -9.26 13.71
N MET A 860 6.46 -9.00 14.15
CA MET A 860 5.80 -7.69 14.09
C MET A 860 6.44 -6.71 15.08
N LEU A 861 6.57 -7.12 16.34
CA LEU A 861 7.12 -6.27 17.40
C LEU A 861 8.58 -5.87 17.11
N HIS A 862 9.35 -6.77 16.48
CA HIS A 862 10.67 -6.46 15.92
C HIS A 862 10.63 -5.40 14.82
N TRP A 863 9.71 -5.50 13.85
CA TRP A 863 9.57 -4.51 12.79
C TRP A 863 9.23 -3.12 13.36
N LEU A 864 8.25 -3.07 14.26
CA LEU A 864 7.80 -1.83 14.90
C LEU A 864 8.92 -1.19 15.74
N TRP A 865 9.70 -1.99 16.48
CA TRP A 865 10.87 -1.51 17.22
C TRP A 865 12.01 -1.03 16.31
N GLU A 866 12.30 -1.71 15.20
CA GLU A 866 13.29 -1.26 14.23
C GLU A 866 12.86 0.04 13.55
N TYR A 867 11.57 0.18 13.22
CA TYR A 867 11.04 1.42 12.67
C TYR A 867 11.11 2.59 13.67
N SER A 868 10.85 2.34 14.96
CA SER A 868 10.98 3.35 16.02
C SER A 868 12.42 3.79 16.30
N GLN A 869 13.42 3.28 15.56
CA GLN A 869 14.78 3.84 15.57
C GLN A 869 14.97 4.97 14.53
N VAL A 870 14.02 5.14 13.59
CA VAL A 870 14.09 6.15 12.52
C VAL A 870 13.46 7.48 12.97
N GLU A 871 12.32 7.41 13.65
CA GLU A 871 11.67 8.56 14.29
C GLU A 871 10.98 8.16 15.61
N ASP A 872 10.72 9.14 16.48
CA ASP A 872 9.89 8.89 17.68
C ASP A 872 8.41 8.80 17.29
N ILE A 873 7.88 7.58 17.40
CA ILE A 873 6.45 7.27 17.28
C ILE A 873 5.76 7.13 18.64
N GLY A 874 6.48 7.29 19.77
CA GLY A 874 5.98 7.02 21.11
C GLY A 874 6.19 5.58 21.59
N PHE A 875 7.11 4.81 20.98
CA PHE A 875 7.33 3.40 21.33
C PHE A 875 7.75 3.19 22.79
N SER A 876 8.38 4.18 23.43
CA SER A 876 8.71 4.17 24.87
C SER A 876 7.48 4.17 25.79
N TRP A 877 6.29 4.51 25.28
CA TRP A 877 5.00 4.45 25.96
C TRP A 877 4.16 3.21 25.61
N VAL A 878 4.67 2.33 24.75
CA VAL A 878 4.03 1.06 24.38
C VAL A 878 4.40 -0.04 25.38
N ASN A 879 3.47 -0.97 25.60
CA ASN A 879 3.69 -2.26 26.25
C ASN A 879 3.68 -3.34 25.13
N PRO A 880 4.84 -3.70 24.55
CA PRO A 880 4.91 -4.67 23.46
C PRO A 880 4.87 -6.09 24.04
N VAL A 881 3.79 -6.82 23.74
CA VAL A 881 3.51 -8.15 24.30
C VAL A 881 3.58 -9.18 23.19
N CYS A 882 4.61 -10.02 23.24
CA CYS A 882 4.76 -11.17 22.35
C CYS A 882 3.78 -12.27 22.77
N VAL A 883 3.01 -12.80 21.81
CA VAL A 883 1.95 -13.78 22.06
C VAL A 883 2.32 -15.11 21.42
N THR A 884 2.43 -16.15 22.26
CA THR A 884 2.84 -17.49 21.83
C THR A 884 1.81 -18.54 22.27
N PRO A 885 1.00 -19.08 21.36
CA PRO A 885 0.17 -20.27 21.62
C PRO A 885 1.03 -21.45 22.08
N ALA A 886 0.66 -22.11 23.17
CA ALA A 886 1.27 -23.36 23.61
C ALA A 886 0.21 -24.48 23.68
N ALA A 887 0.36 -25.46 22.80
CA ALA A 887 -0.46 -26.67 22.81
C ALA A 887 -0.04 -27.57 24.00
N LEU A 888 -0.90 -27.68 25.01
CA LEU A 888 -0.86 -28.77 25.99
C LEU A 888 -1.87 -29.83 25.57
N LYS A 889 -1.61 -31.09 25.95
CA LYS A 889 -2.59 -32.16 25.74
C LYS A 889 -3.85 -31.84 26.55
N HIS A 890 -4.94 -31.57 25.84
CA HIS A 890 -6.28 -31.25 26.38
C HIS A 890 -6.46 -29.82 26.95
N SER A 891 -5.59 -28.86 26.62
CA SER A 891 -5.93 -27.43 26.68
C SER A 891 -4.98 -26.56 25.84
N ILE A 892 -5.52 -25.55 25.18
CA ILE A 892 -4.75 -24.48 24.53
C ILE A 892 -4.42 -23.44 25.62
N ASN A 893 -3.13 -23.17 25.84
CA ASN A 893 -2.68 -22.21 26.85
C ASN A 893 -1.79 -21.15 26.19
N THR A 894 -2.17 -19.88 26.31
CA THR A 894 -1.49 -18.78 25.61
C THR A 894 -0.47 -18.12 26.51
N ARG A 895 0.79 -18.10 26.08
CA ARG A 895 1.88 -17.45 26.81
C ARG A 895 2.03 -16.00 26.34
N LEU A 896 2.05 -15.09 27.29
CA LEU A 896 2.25 -13.66 27.07
C LEU A 896 3.60 -13.25 27.68
N HIS A 897 4.48 -12.73 26.84
CA HIS A 897 5.84 -12.36 27.22
C HIS A 897 6.11 -10.90 26.86
N TRP A 898 6.80 -10.17 27.75
CA TRP A 898 7.28 -8.83 27.41
C TRP A 898 8.32 -8.92 26.28
N PHE A 899 8.09 -8.20 25.19
CA PHE A 899 9.04 -8.18 24.08
C PHE A 899 10.26 -7.31 24.43
N ASN A 900 11.37 -7.97 24.77
CA ASN A 900 12.65 -7.32 24.97
C ASN A 900 13.50 -7.38 23.68
N PRO A 901 13.74 -6.26 22.99
CA PRO A 901 14.51 -6.20 21.74
C PRO A 901 16.03 -6.41 21.92
N GLN A 902 16.50 -6.89 23.07
CA GLN A 902 17.90 -7.23 23.34
C GLN A 902 18.13 -8.71 23.66
N LEU A 903 17.11 -9.41 24.15
CA LEU A 903 17.22 -10.80 24.63
C LEU A 903 16.82 -11.84 23.58
N SER A 904 16.06 -11.44 22.56
CA SER A 904 15.58 -12.28 21.45
C SER A 904 16.69 -13.04 20.71
N ASP A 905 17.92 -12.51 20.72
CA ASP A 905 19.03 -12.91 19.87
C ASP A 905 20.10 -13.75 20.59
N ALA A 906 19.85 -14.18 21.84
CA ALA A 906 20.79 -15.06 22.53
C ALA A 906 21.01 -16.39 21.76
N SER A 907 22.25 -16.88 21.75
CA SER A 907 22.61 -18.20 21.20
C SER A 907 21.79 -19.32 21.89
N PRO A 908 21.54 -20.48 21.25
CA PRO A 908 20.67 -21.52 21.82
C PRO A 908 21.01 -21.95 23.25
N GLY A 909 22.30 -21.99 23.63
CA GLY A 909 22.74 -22.24 25.01
C GLY A 909 22.50 -21.08 25.98
N ASN A 910 22.61 -19.82 25.53
CA ASN A 910 22.35 -18.65 26.36
C ASN A 910 20.85 -18.33 26.48
N LYS A 911 20.00 -18.73 25.51
CA LYS A 911 18.54 -18.54 25.60
C LYS A 911 17.94 -19.16 26.86
N VAL A 912 18.31 -20.40 27.15
CA VAL A 912 17.86 -21.11 28.36
C VAL A 912 18.22 -20.33 29.63
N HIS A 913 19.38 -19.66 29.67
CA HIS A 913 19.84 -18.92 30.84
C HIS A 913 19.26 -17.51 30.95
N LEU A 914 18.95 -16.84 29.83
CA LEU A 914 18.37 -15.49 29.79
C LEU A 914 16.85 -15.50 29.92
N ASP A 915 16.14 -16.49 29.35
CA ASP A 915 14.70 -16.68 29.60
C ASP A 915 14.46 -16.85 31.11
N GLN A 916 15.29 -17.65 31.78
CA GLN A 916 15.24 -17.84 33.24
C GLN A 916 15.52 -16.58 34.08
N GLN A 917 16.03 -15.49 33.48
CA GLN A 917 16.39 -14.26 34.19
C GLN A 917 15.47 -13.06 33.90
N VAL A 918 14.75 -13.04 32.76
CA VAL A 918 13.95 -11.87 32.35
C VAL A 918 12.55 -12.21 31.81
N THR A 919 12.05 -13.44 31.98
CA THR A 919 10.62 -13.73 31.74
C THR A 919 9.75 -13.17 32.87
N THR A 920 9.47 -11.87 32.84
CA THR A 920 8.23 -11.35 33.45
C THR A 920 7.05 -11.94 32.68
N VAL A 921 6.49 -13.03 33.20
CA VAL A 921 5.30 -13.67 32.64
C VAL A 921 4.13 -12.71 32.82
N ILE A 922 3.53 -12.29 31.71
CA ILE A 922 2.38 -11.39 31.70
C ILE A 922 1.12 -12.24 31.86
N THR A 923 0.18 -11.83 32.70
CA THR A 923 -1.12 -12.50 32.86
C THR A 923 -2.23 -11.65 32.24
N PRO A 924 -3.36 -12.24 31.80
CA PRO A 924 -4.49 -11.47 31.27
C PRO A 924 -4.93 -10.31 32.19
N GLU A 925 -4.91 -10.53 33.51
CA GLU A 925 -5.36 -9.59 34.52
C GLU A 925 -4.46 -8.35 34.60
N THR A 926 -3.13 -8.48 34.40
CA THR A 926 -2.23 -7.32 34.42
C THR A 926 -2.47 -6.39 33.24
N LEU A 927 -2.99 -6.90 32.11
CA LEU A 927 -3.44 -6.11 30.96
C LEU A 927 -4.90 -5.59 31.12
N GLY A 928 -5.63 -6.06 32.13
CA GLY A 928 -7.04 -5.71 32.39
C GLY A 928 -8.06 -6.57 31.63
N PHE A 929 -7.67 -7.78 31.23
CA PHE A 929 -8.53 -8.82 30.66
C PHE A 929 -8.89 -9.87 31.72
N LYS A 930 -9.96 -10.63 31.49
CA LYS A 930 -10.30 -11.84 32.26
C LYS A 930 -9.56 -13.06 31.71
N ASP A 931 -9.39 -13.11 30.39
CA ASP A 931 -8.71 -14.19 29.67
C ASP A 931 -8.23 -13.70 28.30
N ILE A 932 -7.13 -14.25 27.81
CA ILE A 932 -6.53 -13.98 26.49
C ILE A 932 -6.06 -15.31 25.91
N GLN A 933 -6.74 -15.77 24.86
CA GLN A 933 -6.38 -16.99 24.14
C GLN A 933 -6.01 -16.68 22.69
N ALA A 934 -5.02 -17.40 22.16
CA ALA A 934 -4.58 -17.32 20.78
C ALA A 934 -4.18 -18.71 20.25
N VAL A 935 -4.37 -18.92 18.96
CA VAL A 935 -4.02 -20.13 18.21
C VAL A 935 -3.27 -19.77 16.94
N PHE A 936 -2.35 -20.64 16.51
CA PHE A 936 -1.75 -20.50 15.19
C PHE A 936 -2.79 -20.87 14.12
N VAL A 937 -3.05 -19.96 13.19
CA VAL A 937 -3.98 -20.19 12.08
C VAL A 937 -3.21 -20.46 10.79
N ARG A 938 -3.74 -21.36 9.95
CA ARG A 938 -3.15 -21.69 8.65
C ARG A 938 -3.38 -20.55 7.66
N HIS A 939 -2.46 -19.57 7.66
CA HIS A 939 -2.41 -18.49 6.68
C HIS A 939 -0.99 -18.07 6.26
N CYS A 940 -0.25 -17.41 7.16
CA CYS A 940 1.18 -17.09 7.02
C CYS A 940 1.97 -17.68 8.21
N ASN A 941 3.31 -17.70 8.14
CA ASN A 941 4.10 -18.06 9.31
C ASN A 941 3.90 -17.03 10.43
N GLY A 942 3.56 -17.48 11.63
CA GLY A 942 3.28 -16.61 12.77
C GLY A 942 1.89 -15.95 12.74
N ALA A 943 0.96 -16.39 11.88
CA ALA A 943 -0.41 -15.90 11.89
C ALA A 943 -1.20 -16.41 13.11
N LEU A 944 -1.91 -15.51 13.77
CA LEU A 944 -2.65 -15.76 15.01
C LEU A 944 -4.14 -15.41 14.89
N GLY A 945 -4.99 -16.39 15.18
CA GLY A 945 -6.40 -16.18 15.54
C GLY A 945 -6.54 -16.11 17.06
N MET A 946 -7.57 -15.43 17.58
CA MET A 946 -7.68 -15.12 19.01
C MET A 946 -9.08 -15.14 19.60
N ALA A 947 -9.14 -15.14 20.93
CA ALA A 947 -10.30 -14.77 21.74
C ALA A 947 -9.86 -13.92 22.96
N LEU A 948 -10.46 -12.74 23.13
CA LEU A 948 -10.29 -11.88 24.31
C LEU A 948 -11.56 -11.94 25.15
N THR A 949 -11.44 -12.20 26.45
CA THR A 949 -12.56 -12.10 27.40
C THR A 949 -12.31 -10.93 28.36
N LEU A 950 -13.26 -10.00 28.45
CA LEU A 950 -13.18 -8.86 29.37
C LEU A 950 -13.72 -9.22 30.77
N PRO A 951 -13.41 -8.44 31.82
CA PRO A 951 -13.98 -8.62 33.17
C PRO A 951 -15.50 -8.45 33.28
N SER A 952 -16.19 -8.10 32.19
CA SER A 952 -17.66 -8.02 32.08
C SER A 952 -18.24 -9.15 31.23
N ASP A 953 -17.49 -10.24 31.07
CA ASP A 953 -17.78 -11.44 30.26
C ASP A 953 -18.04 -11.22 28.76
N PHE A 954 -17.98 -9.97 28.29
CA PHE A 954 -17.87 -9.65 26.87
C PHE A 954 -16.65 -10.35 26.26
N LYS A 955 -16.91 -11.27 25.34
CA LYS A 955 -15.89 -12.08 24.67
C LYS A 955 -15.89 -11.80 23.16
N VAL A 956 -14.75 -11.36 22.63
CA VAL A 956 -14.55 -11.10 21.20
C VAL A 956 -13.52 -12.07 20.64
N SER A 957 -13.91 -12.81 19.60
CA SER A 957 -12.98 -13.60 18.79
C SER A 957 -12.62 -12.86 17.51
N TYR A 958 -11.37 -12.98 17.08
CA TYR A 958 -10.90 -12.44 15.80
C TYR A 958 -10.05 -13.47 15.07
N SER A 959 -10.35 -13.72 13.79
CA SER A 959 -9.67 -14.77 13.01
C SER A 959 -8.26 -14.40 12.56
N GLY A 960 -7.98 -13.10 12.37
CA GLY A 960 -6.96 -12.69 11.40
C GLY A 960 -7.32 -13.20 10.00
N ASP A 961 -6.31 -13.44 9.17
CA ASP A 961 -6.48 -14.21 7.93
C ASP A 961 -6.27 -15.70 8.22
N CYS A 962 -7.13 -16.56 7.67
CA CYS A 962 -7.11 -17.98 7.99
C CYS A 962 -7.81 -18.87 6.96
N ARG A 963 -7.26 -20.09 6.77
CA ARG A 963 -8.14 -21.25 6.54
C ARG A 963 -8.99 -21.52 7.80
N PRO A 964 -10.20 -22.08 7.65
CA PRO A 964 -11.07 -22.46 8.75
C PRO A 964 -10.33 -23.29 9.79
N SER A 965 -10.56 -22.99 11.07
CA SER A 965 -9.82 -23.58 12.19
C SER A 965 -10.80 -24.00 13.28
N LEU A 966 -10.73 -25.27 13.70
CA LEU A 966 -11.46 -25.78 14.85
C LEU A 966 -10.85 -25.27 16.16
N ASP A 967 -9.53 -25.16 16.25
CA ASP A 967 -8.81 -24.58 17.40
C ASP A 967 -9.30 -23.15 17.70
N LEU A 968 -9.55 -22.34 16.66
CA LEU A 968 -10.13 -21.00 16.79
C LEU A 968 -11.56 -21.05 17.36
N ALA A 969 -12.37 -22.00 16.91
CA ALA A 969 -13.72 -22.22 17.45
C ALA A 969 -13.70 -22.72 18.91
N GLU A 970 -12.71 -23.54 19.29
CA GLU A 970 -12.50 -24.00 20.66
C GLU A 970 -12.14 -22.85 21.60
N ILE A 971 -11.07 -22.08 21.31
CA ILE A 971 -10.72 -20.92 22.14
C ILE A 971 -11.80 -19.84 22.12
N GLY A 972 -12.52 -19.72 20.99
CA GLY A 972 -13.62 -18.80 20.81
C GLY A 972 -14.94 -19.23 21.45
N HIS A 973 -15.04 -20.44 22.03
CA HIS A 973 -16.32 -21.02 22.43
C HIS A 973 -17.17 -20.06 23.29
N GLY A 974 -18.41 -19.83 22.86
CA GLY A 974 -19.37 -18.93 23.50
C GLY A 974 -19.13 -17.43 23.29
N SER A 975 -18.27 -17.02 22.34
CA SER A 975 -17.97 -15.60 22.07
C SER A 975 -19.21 -14.74 21.84
N THR A 976 -19.27 -13.60 22.51
CA THR A 976 -20.30 -12.58 22.35
C THR A 976 -20.32 -12.04 20.90
N VAL A 977 -19.14 -11.88 20.29
CA VAL A 977 -19.01 -11.60 18.85
C VAL A 977 -17.77 -12.27 18.25
N CYS A 978 -17.94 -12.90 17.09
CA CYS A 978 -16.86 -13.42 16.24
C CYS A 978 -16.64 -12.44 15.08
N ILE A 979 -15.43 -11.95 14.89
CA ILE A 979 -15.06 -11.15 13.72
C ILE A 979 -14.19 -12.05 12.83
N HIS A 980 -14.70 -12.42 11.66
CA HIS A 980 -14.09 -13.44 10.81
C HIS A 980 -13.81 -12.92 9.39
N GLU A 981 -12.66 -13.30 8.82
CA GLU A 981 -12.37 -13.07 7.42
C GLU A 981 -13.31 -13.90 6.51
N ALA A 982 -13.77 -13.29 5.44
CA ALA A 982 -14.60 -13.93 4.41
C ALA A 982 -14.08 -13.50 3.04
N THR A 983 -12.80 -13.76 2.79
CA THR A 983 -12.09 -13.21 1.61
C THR A 983 -12.76 -13.63 0.31
N PHE A 984 -13.30 -14.85 0.23
CA PHE A 984 -13.85 -15.42 -1.01
C PHE A 984 -15.35 -15.73 -0.96
N ASP A 985 -15.99 -15.57 -2.12
CA ASP A 985 -17.28 -16.18 -2.48
C ASP A 985 -17.13 -17.72 -2.46
N ASP A 986 -18.18 -18.46 -2.12
CA ASP A 986 -18.15 -19.92 -2.04
C ASP A 986 -17.92 -20.58 -3.42
N GLU A 987 -18.29 -19.89 -4.51
CA GLU A 987 -17.91 -20.24 -5.89
C GLU A 987 -16.39 -20.36 -6.09
N LEU A 988 -15.59 -19.71 -5.21
CA LEU A 988 -14.14 -19.55 -5.32
C LEU A 988 -13.36 -20.33 -4.26
N ARG A 989 -13.96 -21.38 -3.69
CA ARG A 989 -13.34 -22.25 -2.68
C ARG A 989 -11.96 -22.80 -3.06
N SER A 990 -11.66 -22.98 -4.35
CA SER A 990 -10.33 -23.35 -4.83
C SER A 990 -9.28 -22.24 -4.63
N ASP A 991 -9.66 -20.99 -4.87
CA ASP A 991 -8.80 -19.82 -4.67
C ASP A 991 -8.58 -19.55 -3.17
N ALA A 992 -9.63 -19.71 -2.36
CA ALA A 992 -9.57 -19.61 -0.92
C ALA A 992 -8.57 -20.64 -0.33
N ARG A 993 -8.68 -21.91 -0.75
CA ARG A 993 -7.70 -22.95 -0.39
C ARG A 993 -6.28 -22.64 -0.89
N ALA A 994 -6.12 -22.19 -2.13
CA ALA A 994 -4.81 -21.92 -2.73
C ALA A 994 -4.09 -20.69 -2.14
N LYS A 995 -4.81 -19.77 -1.49
CA LYS A 995 -4.28 -18.55 -0.87
C LYS A 995 -4.37 -18.57 0.67
N ASN A 996 -4.74 -19.72 1.26
CA ASN A 996 -4.98 -19.91 2.69
C ASN A 996 -5.95 -18.89 3.33
N HIS A 997 -7.08 -18.63 2.68
CA HIS A 997 -8.18 -17.80 3.20
C HIS A 997 -9.48 -18.59 3.34
N SER A 998 -10.50 -18.01 3.97
CA SER A 998 -11.83 -18.60 4.13
C SER A 998 -12.81 -18.15 3.05
N THR A 999 -13.80 -19.00 2.74
CA THR A 999 -15.02 -18.56 2.05
C THR A 999 -16.10 -18.15 3.05
N THR A 1000 -17.19 -17.53 2.57
CA THR A 1000 -18.29 -17.08 3.44
C THR A 1000 -18.95 -18.23 4.21
N ALA A 1001 -19.31 -19.33 3.54
CA ALA A 1001 -19.89 -20.50 4.21
C ALA A 1001 -18.93 -21.13 5.24
N GLU A 1002 -17.64 -21.16 4.91
CA GLU A 1002 -16.62 -21.72 5.79
C GLU A 1002 -16.42 -20.87 7.06
N ALA A 1003 -16.40 -19.54 6.93
CA ALA A 1003 -16.34 -18.60 8.07
C ALA A 1003 -17.58 -18.70 8.99
N LEU A 1004 -18.77 -18.79 8.39
CA LEU A 1004 -20.03 -19.00 9.15
C LEU A 1004 -20.05 -20.36 9.86
N SER A 1005 -19.45 -21.41 9.27
CA SER A 1005 -19.33 -22.73 9.91
C SER A 1005 -18.43 -22.69 11.14
N VAL A 1006 -17.28 -21.98 11.08
CA VAL A 1006 -16.40 -21.75 12.24
C VAL A 1006 -17.15 -21.01 13.35
N ALA A 1007 -17.83 -19.90 13.03
CA ALA A 1007 -18.60 -19.12 14.01
C ALA A 1007 -19.78 -19.92 14.62
N THR A 1008 -20.39 -20.83 13.86
CA THR A 1008 -21.43 -21.75 14.34
C THR A 1008 -20.86 -22.79 15.31
N LYS A 1009 -19.73 -23.43 14.98
CA LYS A 1009 -19.04 -24.37 15.89
C LYS A 1009 -18.48 -23.68 17.14
N MET A 1010 -18.11 -22.40 17.04
CA MET A 1010 -17.74 -21.52 18.15
C MET A 1010 -18.92 -21.20 19.09
N GLN A 1011 -20.17 -21.52 18.72
CA GLN A 1011 -21.38 -21.07 19.41
C GLN A 1011 -21.41 -19.53 19.60
N ALA A 1012 -20.90 -18.78 18.62
CA ALA A 1012 -20.86 -17.33 18.69
C ALA A 1012 -22.27 -16.73 18.69
N LYS A 1013 -22.52 -15.72 19.53
CA LYS A 1013 -23.84 -15.06 19.57
C LYS A 1013 -24.07 -14.17 18.35
N ALA A 1014 -23.01 -13.55 17.85
CA ALA A 1014 -23.01 -12.76 16.62
C ALA A 1014 -21.72 -13.00 15.83
N VAL A 1015 -21.78 -12.83 14.51
CA VAL A 1015 -20.63 -12.88 13.61
C VAL A 1015 -20.59 -11.67 12.67
N VAL A 1016 -19.43 -11.04 12.55
CA VAL A 1016 -19.15 -9.91 11.65
C VAL A 1016 -18.15 -10.40 10.60
N LEU A 1017 -18.60 -10.51 9.36
CA LEU A 1017 -17.78 -10.91 8.22
C LEU A 1017 -17.04 -9.70 7.65
N THR A 1018 -15.73 -9.82 7.41
CA THR A 1018 -14.86 -8.74 6.91
C THR A 1018 -13.77 -9.24 5.95
N HIS A 1019 -12.83 -8.37 5.56
CA HIS A 1019 -11.66 -8.69 4.72
C HIS A 1019 -12.03 -9.23 3.32
N PHE A 1020 -13.06 -8.68 2.69
CA PHE A 1020 -13.57 -9.17 1.40
C PHE A 1020 -12.59 -8.97 0.23
N SER A 1021 -12.46 -9.95 -0.67
CA SER A 1021 -11.64 -9.80 -1.87
C SER A 1021 -12.21 -8.74 -2.82
N GLN A 1022 -11.42 -7.69 -3.04
CA GLN A 1022 -11.82 -6.50 -3.80
C GLN A 1022 -12.06 -6.74 -5.29
N ARG A 1023 -11.80 -7.97 -5.79
CA ARG A 1023 -12.12 -8.38 -7.16
C ARG A 1023 -13.63 -8.66 -7.35
N TYR A 1024 -14.37 -8.84 -6.25
CA TYR A 1024 -15.79 -9.21 -6.27
C TYR A 1024 -16.62 -8.20 -5.46
N ALA A 1025 -17.19 -7.20 -6.16
CA ALA A 1025 -18.04 -6.17 -5.55
C ALA A 1025 -19.49 -6.64 -5.29
N LYS A 1026 -19.68 -7.91 -4.91
CA LYS A 1026 -20.96 -8.47 -4.47
C LYS A 1026 -21.14 -8.26 -2.96
N VAL A 1027 -22.38 -8.28 -2.50
CA VAL A 1027 -22.72 -8.59 -1.10
C VAL A 1027 -22.98 -10.11 -1.03
N PRO A 1028 -22.47 -10.85 -0.02
CA PRO A 1028 -22.83 -12.26 0.16
C PRO A 1028 -24.34 -12.41 0.39
N VAL A 1029 -24.99 -13.29 -0.36
CA VAL A 1029 -26.45 -13.46 -0.34
C VAL A 1029 -26.84 -14.55 0.66
N LEU A 1030 -27.49 -14.17 1.77
CA LEU A 1030 -27.93 -15.07 2.82
C LEU A 1030 -29.42 -15.42 2.67
N GLU A 1031 -29.74 -16.70 2.48
CA GLU A 1031 -31.05 -17.30 2.78
C GLU A 1031 -30.95 -18.15 4.07
N TYR A 1032 -32.09 -18.56 4.62
CA TYR A 1032 -32.19 -19.42 5.80
C TYR A 1032 -33.06 -20.65 5.44
N THR A 1033 -32.79 -21.82 6.04
CA THR A 1033 -33.52 -23.07 5.76
C THR A 1033 -33.74 -23.93 7.00
N ASP A 1034 -34.84 -24.68 7.00
CA ASP A 1034 -35.34 -25.50 8.11
C ASP A 1034 -34.93 -27.00 8.03
N GLU A 1035 -33.95 -27.38 7.19
CA GLU A 1035 -33.57 -28.78 6.93
C GLU A 1035 -32.24 -29.20 7.59
N ASP A 1036 -32.22 -30.40 8.19
CA ASP A 1036 -31.08 -30.95 8.96
C ASP A 1036 -30.02 -31.65 8.09
N ASP A 1037 -29.23 -30.86 7.36
CA ASP A 1037 -28.14 -31.36 6.50
C ASP A 1037 -26.75 -31.28 7.19
N ASP A 1038 -26.64 -31.86 8.40
CA ASP A 1038 -25.39 -31.83 9.20
C ASP A 1038 -24.18 -32.47 8.49
N ALA A 1039 -24.44 -33.43 7.60
CA ALA A 1039 -23.41 -34.10 6.81
C ALA A 1039 -22.62 -33.11 5.92
N ALA A 1040 -23.27 -32.06 5.41
CA ALA A 1040 -22.60 -31.04 4.59
C ALA A 1040 -21.67 -30.15 5.44
N ALA A 1041 -22.05 -29.85 6.68
CA ALA A 1041 -21.23 -29.07 7.61
C ALA A 1041 -19.99 -29.85 8.08
N GLU A 1042 -20.08 -31.18 8.20
CA GLU A 1042 -18.91 -32.02 8.41
C GLU A 1042 -18.06 -32.15 7.14
N GLU A 1043 -18.61 -32.43 5.95
CA GLU A 1043 -17.81 -32.52 4.71
C GLU A 1043 -17.09 -31.21 4.35
N LEU A 1044 -17.65 -30.05 4.72
CA LEU A 1044 -16.98 -28.76 4.56
C LEU A 1044 -15.68 -28.67 5.38
N LEU A 1045 -15.59 -29.30 6.55
CA LEU A 1045 -14.46 -29.19 7.48
C LEU A 1045 -13.57 -30.45 7.53
N ALA A 1046 -14.12 -31.65 7.28
CA ALA A 1046 -13.42 -32.92 7.17
C ALA A 1046 -12.46 -33.03 5.96
N GLY A 1047 -12.23 -31.92 5.27
CA GLY A 1047 -11.04 -31.70 4.42
C GLY A 1047 -9.76 -31.43 5.21
N GLU A 1048 -9.71 -31.79 6.49
CA GLU A 1048 -8.51 -31.92 7.30
C GLU A 1048 -7.66 -33.11 6.78
N ASP A 1049 -6.84 -32.83 5.77
CA ASP A 1049 -5.63 -33.64 5.53
C ASP A 1049 -4.85 -33.74 6.84
N THR A 1050 -4.51 -34.97 7.25
CA THR A 1050 -3.72 -35.26 8.46
C THR A 1050 -2.47 -34.39 8.56
N PRO A 1051 -1.97 -34.03 9.77
CA PRO A 1051 -0.86 -33.11 9.96
C PRO A 1051 0.47 -33.62 9.40
N GLY A 1052 0.66 -33.41 8.10
CA GLY A 1052 1.92 -33.40 7.38
C GLY A 1052 2.04 -32.07 6.66
N ASP A 1053 3.16 -31.37 6.84
CA ASP A 1053 3.27 -29.96 6.45
C ASP A 1053 3.21 -29.76 4.93
N VAL A 1054 2.04 -29.45 4.37
CA VAL A 1054 1.91 -29.02 2.96
C VAL A 1054 2.33 -27.55 2.82
N ASP A 1055 3.08 -27.23 1.76
CA ASP A 1055 3.99 -26.09 1.74
C ASP A 1055 3.39 -24.68 1.81
N MET A 1056 4.13 -23.82 2.51
CA MET A 1056 3.93 -22.38 2.60
C MET A 1056 4.86 -21.66 1.61
N ALA A 1057 4.52 -21.72 0.33
CA ALA A 1057 5.37 -21.21 -0.74
C ALA A 1057 4.59 -20.68 -1.96
N GLY A 1058 4.79 -19.39 -2.28
CA GLY A 1058 4.71 -18.92 -3.67
C GLY A 1058 3.37 -18.40 -4.19
N ALA A 1059 2.88 -17.27 -3.66
CA ALA A 1059 2.03 -16.36 -4.43
C ALA A 1059 2.86 -15.59 -5.50
N GLY A 1060 3.54 -16.30 -6.41
CA GLY A 1060 4.32 -15.67 -7.49
C GLY A 1060 5.30 -16.57 -8.26
N GLY A 1061 4.89 -17.03 -9.45
CA GLY A 1061 5.80 -17.50 -10.51
C GLY A 1061 5.36 -18.75 -11.28
N ASP A 1062 5.18 -18.62 -12.61
CA ASP A 1062 5.06 -19.68 -13.65
C ASP A 1062 4.37 -21.02 -13.25
N GLY A 1063 3.06 -21.12 -13.52
CA GLY A 1063 2.29 -22.35 -13.29
C GLY A 1063 2.45 -23.45 -14.35
N PRO A 1064 2.26 -24.74 -14.00
CA PRO A 1064 2.27 -25.86 -14.93
C PRO A 1064 0.94 -26.03 -15.69
N SER A 1065 1.00 -26.41 -16.96
CA SER A 1065 -0.17 -26.69 -17.80
C SER A 1065 -0.74 -28.10 -17.52
N GLY A 1066 -2.03 -28.23 -17.14
CA GLY A 1066 -2.61 -29.57 -16.98
C GLY A 1066 -4.09 -29.75 -16.57
N ALA A 1067 -4.85 -28.71 -16.22
CA ALA A 1067 -6.24 -28.88 -15.76
C ALA A 1067 -7.21 -29.14 -16.93
N GLY A 1068 -7.73 -30.37 -17.03
CA GLY A 1068 -8.69 -30.76 -18.07
C GLY A 1068 -10.13 -30.43 -17.69
N GLN A 1069 -10.84 -29.65 -18.52
CA GLN A 1069 -12.24 -29.28 -18.31
C GLN A 1069 -13.12 -30.51 -17.99
N GLY A 1070 -13.71 -30.49 -16.79
CA GLY A 1070 -15.01 -31.08 -16.51
C GLY A 1070 -16.08 -30.02 -16.83
N ASN A 1071 -17.08 -30.39 -17.60
CA ASN A 1071 -18.26 -29.54 -17.75
C ASN A 1071 -19.13 -29.73 -16.51
N ALA A 1072 -19.56 -28.62 -15.90
CA ALA A 1072 -20.79 -28.60 -15.13
C ALA A 1072 -21.96 -29.05 -16.02
N GLU A 1073 -23.00 -29.61 -15.40
CA GLU A 1073 -24.27 -29.85 -16.10
C GLU A 1073 -25.05 -28.53 -16.23
N ASP A 1074 -26.10 -28.53 -17.06
CA ASP A 1074 -26.70 -27.32 -17.64
C ASP A 1074 -27.66 -26.61 -16.66
N GLY A 1075 -27.10 -26.05 -15.59
CA GLY A 1075 -27.81 -25.23 -14.62
C GLY A 1075 -28.18 -23.87 -15.21
N SER A 1076 -29.47 -23.65 -15.48
CA SER A 1076 -30.01 -22.33 -15.83
C SER A 1076 -29.65 -21.30 -14.75
N GLY A 1077 -29.20 -20.10 -15.15
CA GLY A 1077 -28.62 -19.10 -14.26
C GLY A 1077 -29.54 -18.61 -13.13
N GLY A 1078 -29.50 -19.30 -12.00
CA GLY A 1078 -29.98 -18.81 -10.71
C GLY A 1078 -28.95 -17.88 -10.07
N LYS A 1079 -29.40 -17.06 -9.12
CA LYS A 1079 -28.50 -16.35 -8.20
C LYS A 1079 -27.83 -17.39 -7.29
N SER A 1080 -26.55 -17.21 -6.95
CA SER A 1080 -25.93 -17.97 -5.86
C SER A 1080 -26.52 -17.48 -4.53
N THR A 1081 -27.11 -18.40 -3.76
CA THR A 1081 -27.74 -18.12 -2.47
C THR A 1081 -27.22 -19.08 -1.40
N PHE A 1082 -26.79 -18.53 -0.26
CA PHE A 1082 -26.32 -19.31 0.90
C PHE A 1082 -27.52 -19.77 1.75
N ARG A 1083 -27.36 -20.82 2.56
CA ARG A 1083 -28.41 -21.38 3.42
C ARG A 1083 -27.94 -21.52 4.87
N LEU A 1084 -28.47 -20.69 5.76
CA LEU A 1084 -28.22 -20.70 7.20
C LEU A 1084 -29.30 -21.54 7.92
N LYS A 1085 -28.94 -22.40 8.88
CA LYS A 1085 -29.96 -23.16 9.65
C LYS A 1085 -30.88 -22.21 10.42
N SER A 1086 -32.19 -22.42 10.30
CA SER A 1086 -33.27 -21.64 10.92
C SER A 1086 -33.11 -21.48 12.44
N ASP A 1087 -32.74 -22.56 13.13
CA ASP A 1087 -32.54 -22.60 14.60
C ASP A 1087 -31.25 -21.91 15.10
N SER A 1088 -30.43 -21.36 14.20
CA SER A 1088 -29.23 -20.59 14.56
C SER A 1088 -29.59 -19.32 15.34
N ASN A 1089 -29.36 -19.33 16.65
CA ASN A 1089 -29.43 -18.12 17.48
C ASN A 1089 -28.31 -17.09 17.15
N MET A 1090 -27.30 -17.48 16.36
CA MET A 1090 -26.22 -16.59 15.90
C MET A 1090 -26.75 -15.57 14.88
N LYS A 1091 -26.37 -14.30 15.04
CA LYS A 1091 -26.75 -13.20 14.14
C LYS A 1091 -25.59 -12.72 13.26
N VAL A 1092 -25.87 -12.48 11.98
CA VAL A 1092 -24.85 -12.22 10.95
C VAL A 1092 -24.83 -10.75 10.52
N CYS A 1093 -23.62 -10.19 10.43
CA CYS A 1093 -23.34 -8.86 9.90
C CYS A 1093 -22.29 -8.95 8.78
N VAL A 1094 -22.52 -8.22 7.68
CA VAL A 1094 -21.56 -8.03 6.59
C VAL A 1094 -20.95 -6.64 6.72
N ALA A 1095 -19.63 -6.55 6.91
CA ALA A 1095 -18.96 -5.28 7.13
C ALA A 1095 -18.83 -4.42 5.86
N PHE A 1096 -18.85 -3.10 6.05
CA PHE A 1096 -18.48 -2.10 5.06
C PHE A 1096 -17.60 -1.01 5.71
N ASP A 1097 -16.77 -0.33 4.91
CA ASP A 1097 -15.98 0.81 5.40
C ASP A 1097 -16.90 1.84 6.08
N TYR A 1098 -16.48 2.32 7.25
CA TYR A 1098 -17.18 3.30 8.09
C TYR A 1098 -18.49 2.83 8.77
N MET A 1099 -18.81 1.53 8.72
CA MET A 1099 -19.91 0.96 9.52
C MET A 1099 -19.65 1.13 11.02
N ARG A 1100 -20.68 1.50 11.79
CA ARG A 1100 -20.71 1.50 13.26
C ARG A 1100 -21.91 0.71 13.74
N VAL A 1101 -21.73 -0.52 14.21
CA VAL A 1101 -22.83 -1.37 14.71
C VAL A 1101 -22.64 -1.65 16.20
N LYS A 1102 -23.67 -1.41 17.02
CA LYS A 1102 -23.70 -1.90 18.40
C LYS A 1102 -23.89 -3.42 18.39
N VAL A 1103 -23.21 -4.17 19.26
CA VAL A 1103 -23.30 -5.64 19.26
C VAL A 1103 -24.74 -6.10 19.52
N GLY A 1104 -25.48 -5.42 20.41
CA GLY A 1104 -26.91 -5.66 20.63
C GLY A 1104 -27.83 -5.30 19.44
N GLU A 1105 -27.36 -4.49 18.49
CA GLU A 1105 -28.09 -4.12 17.28
C GLU A 1105 -27.77 -5.01 16.05
N ILE A 1106 -26.82 -5.95 16.13
CA ILE A 1106 -26.45 -6.79 14.97
C ILE A 1106 -27.66 -7.53 14.39
N ALA A 1107 -28.58 -8.00 15.24
CA ALA A 1107 -29.83 -8.64 14.81
C ALA A 1107 -30.74 -7.75 13.92
N HIS A 1108 -30.60 -6.42 13.99
CA HIS A 1108 -31.39 -5.50 13.19
C HIS A 1108 -30.94 -5.50 11.72
N MET A 1109 -29.67 -5.85 11.44
CA MET A 1109 -29.10 -5.79 10.08
C MET A 1109 -29.70 -6.83 9.14
N GLU A 1110 -30.20 -7.96 9.67
CA GLU A 1110 -30.94 -8.97 8.89
C GLU A 1110 -32.14 -8.36 8.15
N LYS A 1111 -32.81 -7.37 8.75
CA LYS A 1111 -33.94 -6.65 8.14
C LYS A 1111 -33.54 -5.78 6.95
N PHE A 1112 -32.28 -5.32 6.88
CA PHE A 1112 -31.78 -4.48 5.79
C PHE A 1112 -31.21 -5.30 4.63
N VAL A 1113 -31.08 -6.63 4.74
CA VAL A 1113 -30.55 -7.48 3.67
C VAL A 1113 -31.29 -7.26 2.33
N PRO A 1114 -32.63 -7.21 2.24
CA PRO A 1114 -33.31 -6.93 0.97
C PRO A 1114 -32.96 -5.56 0.36
N ALA A 1115 -32.77 -4.54 1.20
CA ALA A 1115 -32.39 -3.19 0.76
C ALA A 1115 -30.92 -3.11 0.30
N LEU A 1116 -30.03 -3.84 0.97
CA LEU A 1116 -28.63 -4.00 0.57
C LEU A 1116 -28.51 -4.79 -0.73
N LEU A 1117 -29.27 -5.88 -0.89
CA LEU A 1117 -29.32 -6.64 -2.14
C LEU A 1117 -29.83 -5.75 -3.29
N ALA A 1118 -30.94 -5.03 -3.12
CA ALA A 1118 -31.43 -4.09 -4.13
C ALA A 1118 -30.41 -2.98 -4.49
N LEU A 1119 -29.60 -2.53 -3.51
CA LEU A 1119 -28.57 -1.51 -3.70
C LEU A 1119 -27.39 -2.00 -4.58
N TYR A 1120 -27.07 -3.30 -4.52
CA TYR A 1120 -25.92 -3.87 -5.23
C TYR A 1120 -26.31 -4.77 -6.44
N ASP A 1121 -27.54 -5.28 -6.53
CA ASP A 1121 -28.04 -6.03 -7.70
C ASP A 1121 -28.17 -5.16 -8.96
N GLY A 1122 -28.42 -3.85 -8.81
CA GLY A 1122 -28.26 -2.87 -9.90
C GLY A 1122 -26.82 -2.73 -10.41
N GLY A 1123 -25.85 -3.36 -9.74
CA GLY A 1123 -24.40 -3.25 -9.95
C GLY A 1123 -23.83 -3.93 -11.20
N ASP A 1124 -24.62 -4.69 -11.97
CA ASP A 1124 -24.21 -5.13 -13.32
C ASP A 1124 -23.93 -3.92 -14.24
N ASP A 1125 -24.58 -2.79 -13.98
CA ASP A 1125 -24.23 -1.52 -14.63
C ASP A 1125 -23.03 -0.80 -14.01
N GLY A 1126 -22.36 -1.35 -12.99
CA GLY A 1126 -21.12 -0.81 -12.38
C GLY A 1126 -19.87 -1.16 -13.18
N GLY A 1127 -19.74 -2.43 -13.60
CA GLY A 1127 -18.73 -2.83 -14.58
C GLY A 1127 -18.96 -2.14 -15.93
N LYS A 1128 -20.23 -2.11 -16.36
CA LYS A 1128 -20.65 -1.39 -17.57
C LYS A 1128 -20.64 0.13 -17.39
N ALA A 1129 -20.59 0.70 -16.19
CA ALA A 1129 -20.37 2.15 -16.00
C ALA A 1129 -18.93 2.51 -16.28
N ASN A 1130 -17.96 1.66 -15.93
CA ASN A 1130 -16.57 1.90 -16.29
C ASN A 1130 -16.38 1.81 -17.83
N ASP A 1131 -17.04 0.85 -18.49
CA ASP A 1131 -17.00 0.70 -19.95
C ASP A 1131 -17.98 1.62 -20.72
N LYS A 1132 -19.06 2.13 -20.10
CA LYS A 1132 -19.90 3.23 -20.59
C LYS A 1132 -19.20 4.56 -20.41
N GLN A 1133 -18.45 4.81 -19.33
CA GLN A 1133 -17.68 6.03 -19.16
C GLN A 1133 -16.46 6.04 -20.09
N ARG A 1134 -15.82 4.89 -20.32
CA ARG A 1134 -14.87 4.70 -21.44
C ARG A 1134 -15.56 4.82 -22.80
N GLY A 1135 -16.76 4.27 -22.97
CA GLY A 1135 -17.53 4.30 -24.21
C GLY A 1135 -18.03 5.70 -24.56
N ILE A 1136 -18.41 6.50 -23.58
CA ILE A 1136 -18.82 7.90 -23.67
C ILE A 1136 -17.60 8.78 -23.84
N ASN A 1137 -16.49 8.57 -23.11
CA ASN A 1137 -15.25 9.32 -23.34
C ASN A 1137 -14.62 8.97 -24.70
N SER A 1138 -14.71 7.72 -25.14
CA SER A 1138 -14.37 7.27 -26.50
C SER A 1138 -15.29 7.92 -27.52
N ALA A 1139 -16.61 7.82 -27.37
CA ALA A 1139 -17.58 8.44 -28.27
C ALA A 1139 -17.45 9.97 -28.28
N ARG A 1140 -17.11 10.62 -27.16
CA ARG A 1140 -16.87 12.07 -27.04
C ARG A 1140 -15.52 12.46 -27.64
N GLN A 1141 -14.48 11.64 -27.52
CA GLN A 1141 -13.23 11.79 -28.29
C GLN A 1141 -13.45 11.57 -29.79
N VAL A 1142 -14.29 10.60 -30.18
CA VAL A 1142 -14.64 10.32 -31.58
C VAL A 1142 -15.50 11.44 -32.15
N ARG A 1143 -16.50 11.96 -31.40
CA ARG A 1143 -17.29 13.13 -31.81
C ARG A 1143 -16.43 14.39 -31.89
N LYS A 1144 -15.51 14.60 -30.94
CA LYS A 1144 -14.56 15.73 -30.94
C LYS A 1144 -13.56 15.62 -32.09
N LYS A 1145 -13.01 14.42 -32.36
CA LYS A 1145 -12.21 14.14 -33.56
C LYS A 1145 -13.04 14.36 -34.83
N LYS A 1146 -14.28 13.86 -34.91
CA LYS A 1146 -15.12 14.00 -36.10
C LYS A 1146 -15.46 15.46 -36.39
N LEU A 1147 -15.90 16.22 -35.38
CA LEU A 1147 -16.09 17.67 -35.48
C LEU A 1147 -14.81 18.40 -35.88
N GLN A 1148 -13.65 18.00 -35.36
CA GLN A 1148 -12.37 18.62 -35.71
C GLN A 1148 -11.87 18.20 -37.11
N THR A 1149 -12.24 17.01 -37.61
CA THR A 1149 -12.04 16.57 -38.99
C THR A 1149 -13.01 17.27 -39.95
N GLU A 1150 -14.26 17.50 -39.53
CA GLU A 1150 -15.28 18.26 -40.27
C GLU A 1150 -14.89 19.75 -40.35
N GLN A 1151 -14.37 20.35 -39.26
CA GLN A 1151 -13.75 21.68 -39.29
C GLN A 1151 -12.50 21.75 -40.18
N ASN A 1152 -11.57 20.78 -40.07
CA ASN A 1152 -10.36 20.74 -40.92
C ASN A 1152 -10.68 20.51 -42.41
N SER A 1153 -11.78 19.81 -42.73
CA SER A 1153 -12.23 19.64 -44.13
C SER A 1153 -13.04 20.85 -44.65
N MET A 1154 -13.70 21.62 -43.78
CA MET A 1154 -14.17 22.97 -44.12
C MET A 1154 -13.02 23.93 -44.47
N VAL A 1155 -11.88 23.85 -43.77
CA VAL A 1155 -10.67 24.64 -44.11
C VAL A 1155 -10.11 24.23 -45.50
N LEU A 1156 -10.15 22.95 -45.86
CA LEU A 1156 -9.73 22.47 -47.18
C LEU A 1156 -10.63 22.95 -48.34
N LEU A 1157 -11.89 23.33 -48.07
CA LEU A 1157 -12.76 23.95 -49.08
C LEU A 1157 -12.34 25.38 -49.46
N HIS A 1158 -11.28 25.95 -48.87
CA HIS A 1158 -10.75 27.28 -49.21
C HIS A 1158 -9.69 27.31 -50.33
N HIS A 1159 -9.38 26.17 -50.95
CA HIS A 1159 -8.37 26.05 -52.03
C HIS A 1159 -8.92 25.39 -53.31
N LEU A 1160 -10.22 25.50 -53.58
CA LEU A 1160 -10.85 25.05 -54.84
C LEU A 1160 -11.45 26.23 -55.62
N PRO A 1161 -11.49 26.18 -56.96
CA PRO A 1161 -12.15 27.18 -57.80
C PRO A 1161 -13.62 27.41 -57.41
N ARG A 1162 -14.11 28.62 -57.69
CA ARG A 1162 -15.40 29.11 -57.18
C ARG A 1162 -16.58 28.23 -57.62
N GLU A 1163 -16.57 27.76 -58.86
CA GLU A 1163 -17.59 26.90 -59.46
C GLU A 1163 -17.65 25.50 -58.80
N THR A 1164 -16.51 24.97 -58.34
CA THR A 1164 -16.46 23.65 -57.69
C THR A 1164 -17.05 23.65 -56.27
N ARG A 1165 -17.19 24.83 -55.63
CA ARG A 1165 -17.82 24.98 -54.30
C ARG A 1165 -19.34 24.83 -54.35
N GLU A 1166 -20.01 25.40 -55.34
CA GLU A 1166 -21.48 25.44 -55.39
C GLU A 1166 -22.07 24.04 -55.64
N ILE A 1167 -21.45 23.26 -56.53
CA ILE A 1167 -21.88 21.89 -56.88
C ILE A 1167 -21.80 20.96 -55.66
N LYS A 1168 -20.70 21.00 -54.89
CA LYS A 1168 -20.56 20.16 -53.69
C LYS A 1168 -21.45 20.61 -52.53
N THR A 1169 -21.72 21.90 -52.40
CA THR A 1169 -22.64 22.41 -51.36
C THR A 1169 -24.07 21.94 -51.61
N ARG A 1170 -24.54 21.87 -52.87
CA ARG A 1170 -25.86 21.31 -53.23
C ARG A 1170 -25.99 19.82 -52.91
N LEU A 1171 -24.93 19.02 -53.13
CA LEU A 1171 -24.97 17.56 -52.91
C LEU A 1171 -24.99 17.13 -51.43
N LEU A 1172 -24.55 17.99 -50.50
CA LEU A 1172 -24.48 17.65 -49.07
C LEU A 1172 -25.74 17.98 -48.27
N ILE A 1173 -26.76 18.58 -48.88
CA ILE A 1173 -27.97 19.07 -48.20
C ILE A 1173 -29.13 18.06 -48.20
N HIS A 1174 -29.03 16.97 -48.98
CA HIS A 1174 -30.19 16.13 -49.30
C HIS A 1174 -30.50 14.98 -48.32
N ASP A 1175 -29.56 14.60 -47.45
CA ASP A 1175 -29.67 13.42 -46.54
C ASP A 1175 -29.58 13.80 -45.05
N LEU A 1176 -30.57 14.56 -44.55
CA LEU A 1176 -30.81 14.73 -43.12
C LEU A 1176 -32.31 14.61 -42.79
N PRO A 1177 -32.73 13.74 -41.84
CA PRO A 1177 -34.14 13.61 -41.46
C PRO A 1177 -34.68 14.88 -40.80
N GLN A 1178 -35.83 15.39 -41.27
CA GLN A 1178 -36.52 16.46 -40.58
C GLN A 1178 -37.21 15.96 -39.30
N ILE A 1179 -36.87 16.56 -38.16
CA ILE A 1179 -37.74 16.59 -36.97
C ILE A 1179 -38.14 18.04 -36.75
N ARG A 1180 -39.46 18.29 -36.68
CA ARG A 1180 -40.02 19.64 -36.65
C ARG A 1180 -39.98 20.23 -35.23
N LEU A 1181 -39.39 21.41 -35.09
CA LEU A 1181 -39.78 22.38 -34.06
C LEU A 1181 -40.67 23.44 -34.72
N ARG A 1182 -41.80 23.77 -34.09
CA ARG A 1182 -42.67 24.88 -34.49
C ARG A 1182 -42.49 26.02 -33.49
N GLU A 1183 -41.99 27.15 -33.96
CA GLU A 1183 -42.23 28.44 -33.32
C GLU A 1183 -43.63 28.96 -33.71
N HIS A 1184 -44.22 29.88 -32.94
CA HIS A 1184 -44.18 31.34 -33.19
C HIS A 1184 -45.36 32.11 -32.54
N ARG A 1185 -45.20 33.45 -32.40
CA ARG A 1185 -46.16 34.49 -31.91
C ARG A 1185 -46.45 34.47 -30.39
N GLN A 1186 -46.13 35.46 -29.54
CA GLN A 1186 -45.70 36.88 -29.63
C GLN A 1186 -46.82 37.96 -29.73
N ARG A 1187 -46.60 39.10 -29.02
CA ARG A 1187 -47.29 40.43 -29.01
C ARG A 1187 -48.37 40.61 -27.91
N ILE A 1188 -48.58 41.77 -27.27
CA ILE A 1188 -47.96 43.14 -27.34
C ILE A 1188 -48.12 43.88 -25.96
N PRO A 1189 -47.35 44.96 -25.62
CA PRO A 1189 -47.28 45.55 -24.26
C PRO A 1189 -47.98 46.93 -24.08
N ARG A 1190 -48.11 47.45 -22.83
CA ARG A 1190 -48.12 48.92 -22.50
C ARG A 1190 -48.18 49.33 -21.00
N HIS A 1191 -47.67 50.55 -20.74
CA HIS A 1191 -47.91 51.55 -19.66
C HIS A 1191 -47.48 51.35 -18.17
N PHE A 1192 -46.62 52.30 -17.73
CA PHE A 1192 -46.48 52.93 -16.40
C PHE A 1192 -47.45 54.15 -16.28
N PRO A 1193 -47.56 54.90 -15.14
CA PRO A 1193 -47.19 54.67 -13.72
C PRO A 1193 -48.35 55.00 -12.71
N THR A 1194 -48.04 55.06 -11.39
CA THR A 1194 -48.40 56.10 -10.36
C THR A 1194 -48.96 55.65 -8.98
N SER A 1195 -48.50 56.34 -7.94
CA SER A 1195 -49.18 56.78 -6.68
C SER A 1195 -49.72 55.78 -5.62
N ASP A 1196 -48.97 55.68 -4.52
CA ASP A 1196 -49.41 55.77 -3.10
C ASP A 1196 -50.19 57.11 -2.86
N PRO A 1197 -51.10 57.35 -1.86
CA PRO A 1197 -51.08 56.82 -0.47
C PRO A 1197 -52.43 56.69 0.33
N ARG A 1198 -52.33 56.40 1.66
CA ARG A 1198 -53.32 56.64 2.78
C ARG A 1198 -54.50 55.62 2.94
N ARG A 1199 -55.12 55.37 4.12
CA ARG A 1199 -54.93 55.83 5.54
C ARG A 1199 -55.67 54.96 6.61
N HIS A 1200 -55.14 54.97 7.84
CA HIS A 1200 -55.76 54.80 9.18
C HIS A 1200 -56.44 53.48 9.66
N ALA A 1201 -56.21 53.20 10.96
CA ALA A 1201 -56.89 52.23 11.82
C ALA A 1201 -58.00 52.90 12.67
N PRO A 1202 -58.76 52.13 13.47
CA PRO A 1202 -58.45 51.92 14.91
C PRO A 1202 -58.34 50.42 15.30
N ASP A 1203 -58.22 49.94 16.56
CA ASP A 1203 -57.58 50.32 17.87
C ASP A 1203 -58.15 49.34 18.95
N ILE A 1204 -57.64 49.08 20.18
CA ILE A 1204 -56.37 49.28 20.93
C ILE A 1204 -56.40 48.31 22.14
N VAL A 1205 -55.27 47.72 22.58
CA VAL A 1205 -55.07 47.15 23.95
C VAL A 1205 -53.56 46.86 24.24
N ARG A 1206 -53.20 46.31 25.41
CA ARG A 1206 -51.82 45.99 25.90
C ARG A 1206 -51.79 44.54 26.50
N HIS A 1207 -50.70 43.90 26.95
CA HIS A 1207 -49.40 44.33 27.50
C HIS A 1207 -48.37 43.17 27.48
N SER A 1208 -47.06 43.46 27.25
CA SER A 1208 -45.80 42.76 27.73
C SER A 1208 -45.64 41.21 27.69
N SER A 1209 -44.47 40.61 27.40
CA SER A 1209 -43.12 41.12 27.06
C SER A 1209 -42.17 39.99 26.55
N GLU A 1210 -41.35 40.30 25.52
CA GLU A 1210 -39.89 40.02 25.31
C GLU A 1210 -39.23 38.69 25.80
N SER A 1211 -38.22 38.08 25.13
CA SER A 1211 -37.51 38.35 23.84
C SER A 1211 -36.65 37.10 23.42
N PRO A 1212 -35.57 37.14 22.59
CA PRO A 1212 -35.69 36.77 21.17
C PRO A 1212 -34.68 35.72 20.63
N LEU A 1213 -35.09 34.86 19.67
CA LEU A 1213 -34.14 34.08 18.84
C LEU A 1213 -34.53 33.89 17.35
N CYS A 1214 -35.66 34.42 16.87
CA CYS A 1214 -36.11 34.18 15.49
C CYS A 1214 -35.55 35.15 14.43
N ASP A 1215 -35.14 36.36 14.80
CA ASP A 1215 -34.81 37.43 13.83
C ASP A 1215 -33.47 37.25 13.09
N ALA A 1216 -32.62 36.32 13.53
CA ALA A 1216 -31.37 36.00 12.81
C ALA A 1216 -31.62 35.28 11.47
N LEU A 1217 -32.63 34.39 11.42
CA LEU A 1217 -32.81 33.45 10.29
C LEU A 1217 -33.47 34.08 9.06
N GLN A 1218 -34.25 35.15 9.21
CA GLN A 1218 -34.94 35.79 8.08
C GLN A 1218 -34.07 36.78 7.27
N ARG A 1219 -32.82 37.04 7.69
CA ARG A 1219 -31.89 37.91 6.92
C ARG A 1219 -30.99 37.18 5.94
N LEU A 1220 -30.75 35.89 6.08
CA LEU A 1220 -29.88 35.12 5.16
C LEU A 1220 -30.55 34.79 3.83
N ALA A 1221 -31.87 34.55 3.81
CA ALA A 1221 -32.63 34.14 2.62
C ALA A 1221 -32.86 35.24 1.55
N ARG A 1222 -31.99 36.25 1.47
CA ARG A 1222 -32.09 37.38 0.52
C ARG A 1222 -30.77 37.83 -0.14
N LEU A 1223 -29.70 37.04 -0.03
CA LEU A 1223 -28.44 37.28 -0.76
C LEU A 1223 -28.09 36.23 -1.84
N GLU A 1224 -28.91 35.19 -2.00
CA GLU A 1224 -28.76 34.16 -3.05
C GLU A 1224 -29.98 34.09 -3.98
N ARG A 1225 -30.17 35.14 -4.80
CA ARG A 1225 -31.02 35.17 -6.01
C ARG A 1225 -30.47 36.14 -7.04
#